data_AF-A0A0U3MYD0-F1
#
_entry.id   AF-A0A0U3MYD0-F1
#
_cell.length_a   1.000
_cell.length_b   1.000
_cell.length_c   1.000
_cell.angle_alpha   90.00
_cell.angle_beta   90.00
_cell.angle_gamma   90.00
#
_symmetry.space_group_name_H-M   'P 1'
#
loop_
_entity.id
_entity.type
_entity.pdbx_description
1 polymer ?
#
loop_
_entity_poly.entity_id
_entity_poly.type
_entity_poly.pdbx_seq_one_letter_code
_entity_poly.pdbx_strand_id
1 'polypeptide(L)'
;MNFMIPLRPSALLALLASMACGTAGVALVHHYPVDPPLMLTLWAALAALSFLAWQVLPMLLPAAVPLIGFAPWTGWISFEELDLLVLAVATGGYLALAITEPIRRPVPWRYRALRWRSAVGVLLAVFTLSMLISIWRGVEHAGGLQFGYYQGYQESMNSLRLGKSLFLVLLLLPLWLRAADLRPAAVLRLSRGAWVLVLVFASVGAMWERFIYTGLLDFSTDYRTTSWFWEMHVGGAALDGCLALSMPMALLWMLCERRPWRFAAALGVLLLGFYACLTTFSRGVYLAVPVGLALCALLWAVQRRHGRPEDGAAAPGQLPGDAALPLRSSLAVLTGVALAAWVLFGAGGYRALVALAVSVGLWVAMPPRRGTWPVGQHRTLLGGALLVALALAGAGFLLIDQVPKLSYAVELVVVLFTLTLCGLWRRGVVWAGQSFLLAAGWLSSLAATWLVAAQWSEGKDLIATAAVLLLLGLAWLAVQWPVRPADAVREASWRVRGMLWTACLLVCGVVASLGGGGYIGHRLSTGQQDLEGRLDHWSLSMSLLKGMDAWLLGQGTGRFAASFANQGPFEARVGDHRWNPPATDAVPGALDSAGFPAVPTPTVTLTSGLHTMGSGELYRLSQRVSAVGGDVAAAVVLRTRQHTQLRVEVCEKHLLYPLRCLDRQVEIEPQGGAWQVVRLPLGKAPDDFGGSRWMPRQLTAAVALNWRGSLVELRSVELADSQHGSLLRNGDFSQGMARWFFSSDRVHMPFHEKSLPLHVLFAQGVIGLALWLGLVASALWRCTLGAARRHPLAPATAGALAAFMIVGLFDSLIDAPRIGFLFYAMLALALGLRTPSRRLKKGEQPDEEEALETRFAGDDHEHDDRRPSPPRRSYLPSRFGPSTGR
;
A
#
# COMPACT_ATOMS: atom_id res chain seq x y z
N MET A 1 32.59 13.28 10.91
CA MET A 1 32.67 11.92 11.49
C MET A 1 34.09 11.74 11.97
N ASN A 2 34.29 11.26 13.20
CA ASN A 2 35.63 10.93 13.68
C ASN A 2 35.87 9.45 13.40
N PHE A 3 36.98 9.12 12.73
CA PHE A 3 37.35 7.75 12.43
C PHE A 3 38.05 7.12 13.63
N MET A 4 37.78 5.83 13.86
CA MET A 4 38.37 5.04 14.93
C MET A 4 38.84 3.69 14.42
N ILE A 5 39.86 3.13 15.08
CA ILE A 5 40.29 1.76 14.87
C ILE A 5 39.31 0.83 15.63
N PRO A 6 38.71 -0.19 14.99
CA PRO A 6 37.70 -1.05 15.60
C PRO A 6 38.32 -2.05 16.59
N LEU A 7 38.72 -1.58 17.78
CA LEU A 7 39.32 -2.42 18.82
C LEU A 7 38.29 -3.07 19.76
N ARG A 8 37.03 -2.60 19.73
CA ARG A 8 35.94 -3.14 20.57
C ARG A 8 35.29 -4.35 19.90
N PRO A 9 34.90 -5.41 20.64
CA PRO A 9 34.22 -6.59 20.06
C PRO A 9 32.97 -6.24 19.24
N SER A 10 32.19 -5.24 19.67
CA SER A 10 31.01 -4.77 18.94
C SER A 10 31.34 -4.06 17.62
N ALA A 11 32.49 -3.39 17.54
CA ALA A 11 32.97 -2.75 16.32
C ALA A 11 33.51 -3.80 15.34
N LEU A 12 34.20 -4.84 15.84
CA LEU A 12 34.64 -5.98 15.03
C LEU A 12 33.47 -6.76 14.46
N LEU A 13 32.43 -7.04 15.26
CA LEU A 13 31.20 -7.70 14.77
C LEU A 13 30.50 -6.86 13.69
N ALA A 14 30.43 -5.55 13.86
CA ALA A 14 29.88 -4.66 12.83
C ALA A 14 30.73 -4.69 11.55
N LEU A 15 32.06 -4.71 11.67
CA LEU A 15 32.94 -4.82 10.51
C LEU A 15 32.72 -6.14 9.75
N LEU A 16 32.67 -7.27 10.48
CA LEU A 16 32.39 -8.58 9.88
C LEU A 16 31.02 -8.63 9.21
N ALA A 17 30.00 -8.05 9.84
CA ALA A 17 28.67 -7.94 9.24
C ALA A 17 28.68 -7.09 7.96
N SER A 18 29.42 -5.98 7.96
CA SER A 18 29.60 -5.13 6.78
C SER A 18 30.28 -5.90 5.64
N MET A 19 31.37 -6.60 5.93
CA MET A 19 32.10 -7.41 4.95
C MET A 19 31.22 -8.52 4.38
N ALA A 20 30.49 -9.27 5.23
CA ALA A 20 29.59 -10.33 4.79
C ALA A 20 28.44 -9.81 3.93
N CYS A 21 27.84 -8.66 4.29
CA CYS A 21 26.81 -8.03 3.46
C CYS A 21 27.39 -7.51 2.14
N GLY A 22 28.62 -6.98 2.18
CA GLY A 22 29.29 -6.45 1.01
C GLY A 22 29.66 -7.54 0.01
N THR A 23 30.20 -8.66 0.47
CA THR A 23 30.51 -9.82 -0.39
C THR A 23 29.25 -10.44 -0.98
N ALA A 24 28.20 -10.62 -0.18
CA ALA A 24 26.92 -11.13 -0.67
C ALA A 24 26.28 -10.17 -1.69
N GLY A 25 26.30 -8.86 -1.41
CA GLY A 25 25.76 -7.83 -2.31
C GLY A 25 26.49 -7.81 -3.65
N VAL A 26 27.82 -7.74 -3.64
CA VAL A 26 28.65 -7.75 -4.85
C VAL A 26 28.45 -9.05 -5.64
N ALA A 27 28.42 -10.21 -4.96
CA ALA A 27 28.17 -11.50 -5.60
C ALA A 27 26.80 -11.53 -6.32
N LEU A 28 25.74 -11.04 -5.70
CA LEU A 28 24.44 -10.95 -6.36
C LEU A 28 24.50 -9.98 -7.54
N VAL A 29 25.04 -8.78 -7.37
CA VAL A 29 25.10 -7.78 -8.44
C VAL A 29 25.84 -8.29 -9.69
N HIS A 30 26.92 -9.07 -9.53
CA HIS A 30 27.63 -9.67 -10.66
C HIS A 30 26.76 -10.57 -11.53
N HIS A 31 25.73 -11.19 -10.96
CA HIS A 31 24.77 -12.04 -11.66
C HIS A 31 23.49 -11.29 -12.06
N TYR A 32 23.40 -9.97 -11.84
CA TYR A 32 22.20 -9.21 -12.14
C TYR A 32 21.88 -9.24 -13.65
N PRO A 33 20.63 -9.56 -14.07
CA PRO A 33 20.36 -9.89 -15.47
C PRO A 33 20.33 -8.66 -16.41
N VAL A 34 20.26 -7.46 -15.84
CA VAL A 34 20.09 -6.20 -16.56
C VAL A 34 21.25 -5.26 -16.22
N ASP A 35 22.30 -5.27 -17.04
CA ASP A 35 23.48 -4.40 -16.89
C ASP A 35 24.14 -4.52 -15.50
N PRO A 36 24.87 -5.62 -15.22
CA PRO A 36 25.59 -5.81 -13.96
C PRO A 36 26.51 -4.63 -13.58
N PRO A 37 27.29 -4.04 -14.51
CA PRO A 37 28.12 -2.86 -14.20
C PRO A 37 27.29 -1.68 -13.67
N LEU A 38 26.20 -1.32 -14.32
CA LEU A 38 25.33 -0.24 -13.84
C LEU A 38 24.78 -0.57 -12.44
N MET A 39 24.30 -1.80 -12.24
CA MET A 39 23.78 -2.21 -10.94
C MET A 39 24.86 -2.16 -9.84
N LEU A 40 26.13 -2.47 -10.16
CA LEU A 40 27.25 -2.34 -9.23
C LEU A 40 27.53 -0.90 -8.83
N THR A 41 27.49 0.03 -9.79
CA THR A 41 27.66 1.46 -9.49
C THR A 41 26.54 1.98 -8.59
N LEU A 42 25.28 1.60 -8.86
CA LEU A 42 24.13 1.97 -8.05
C LEU A 42 24.20 1.38 -6.64
N TRP A 43 24.54 0.09 -6.53
CA TRP A 43 24.69 -0.59 -5.26
C TRP A 43 25.82 0.01 -4.42
N ALA A 44 26.98 0.29 -5.02
CA ALA A 44 28.11 0.92 -4.33
C ALA A 44 27.80 2.35 -3.89
N ALA A 45 27.10 3.14 -4.72
CA ALA A 45 26.64 4.47 -4.37
C ALA A 45 25.64 4.43 -3.19
N LEU A 46 24.72 3.47 -3.18
CA LEU A 46 23.79 3.25 -2.06
C LEU A 46 24.52 2.82 -0.78
N ALA A 47 25.54 1.96 -0.87
CA ALA A 47 26.36 1.57 0.27
C ALA A 47 27.14 2.77 0.83
N ALA A 48 27.74 3.59 -0.04
CA ALA A 48 28.42 4.82 0.38
C ALA A 48 27.46 5.84 1.01
N LEU A 49 26.27 6.03 0.41
CA LEU A 49 25.23 6.88 0.98
C LEU A 49 24.77 6.35 2.34
N SER A 50 24.61 5.04 2.49
CA SER A 50 24.27 4.41 3.77
C SER A 50 25.36 4.63 4.82
N PHE A 51 26.63 4.57 4.45
CA PHE A 51 27.73 4.90 5.36
C PHE A 51 27.62 6.32 5.90
N LEU A 52 27.33 7.29 5.03
CA LEU A 52 27.16 8.71 5.42
C LEU A 52 25.86 8.97 6.19
N ALA A 53 24.78 8.26 5.84
CA ALA A 53 23.43 8.50 6.34
C ALA A 53 22.85 7.32 7.14
N TRP A 54 23.69 6.55 7.83
CA TRP A 54 23.30 5.29 8.49
C TRP A 54 22.21 5.47 9.56
N GLN A 55 22.05 6.68 10.11
CA GLN A 55 21.01 7.01 11.10
C GLN A 55 19.63 7.27 10.47
N VAL A 56 19.57 7.43 9.15
CA VAL A 56 18.38 7.85 8.40
C VAL A 56 17.96 6.78 7.41
N LEU A 57 18.88 6.33 6.55
CA LEU A 57 18.56 5.48 5.41
C LEU A 57 17.89 4.14 5.80
N PRO A 58 18.32 3.43 6.87
CA PRO A 58 17.63 2.23 7.31
C PRO A 58 16.17 2.45 7.72
N MET A 59 15.80 3.66 8.18
CA MET A 59 14.41 4.01 8.54
C MET A 59 13.52 4.23 7.32
N LEU A 60 14.13 4.66 6.21
CA LEU A 60 13.42 5.01 4.98
C LEU A 60 13.27 3.82 4.03
N LEU A 61 13.94 2.69 4.29
CA LEU A 61 13.91 1.52 3.43
C LEU A 61 12.48 1.03 3.10
N PRO A 62 11.51 0.97 4.04
CA PRO A 62 10.12 0.63 3.70
C PRO A 62 9.56 1.48 2.56
N ALA A 63 9.88 2.78 2.50
CA ALA A 63 9.40 3.68 1.44
C ALA A 63 9.89 3.30 0.04
N ALA A 64 11.04 2.63 -0.08
CA ALA A 64 11.54 2.20 -1.39
C ALA A 64 10.83 0.95 -1.93
N VAL A 65 10.19 0.16 -1.05
CA VAL A 65 9.64 -1.16 -1.40
C VAL A 65 8.63 -1.12 -2.56
N PRO A 66 7.68 -0.17 -2.63
CA PRO A 66 6.76 -0.11 -3.77
C PRO A 66 7.43 0.29 -5.09
N LEU A 67 8.63 0.85 -5.08
CA LEU A 67 9.32 1.35 -6.27
C LEU A 67 10.34 0.37 -6.86
N ILE A 68 10.77 -0.60 -6.06
CA ILE A 68 11.77 -1.61 -6.43
C ILE A 68 11.09 -2.93 -6.74
N GLY A 69 11.69 -3.78 -7.59
CA GLY A 69 11.14 -5.08 -7.94
C GLY A 69 10.97 -5.20 -9.45
N PHE A 70 12.06 -5.53 -10.15
CA PHE A 70 12.11 -5.55 -11.60
C PHE A 70 12.01 -6.95 -12.19
N ALA A 71 11.45 -7.92 -11.46
CA ALA A 71 11.27 -9.31 -11.91
C ALA A 71 10.70 -9.45 -13.33
N PRO A 72 9.71 -8.64 -13.78
CA PRO A 72 9.23 -8.70 -15.17
C PRO A 72 10.30 -8.35 -16.22
N TRP A 73 11.32 -7.56 -15.86
CA TRP A 73 12.44 -7.18 -16.75
C TRP A 73 13.66 -8.08 -16.57
N THR A 74 13.89 -8.58 -15.36
CA THR A 74 15.11 -9.32 -14.98
C THR A 74 14.93 -10.83 -15.02
N GLY A 75 13.70 -11.35 -14.87
CA GLY A 75 13.43 -12.77 -14.61
C GLY A 75 13.83 -13.23 -13.20
N TRP A 76 14.28 -12.31 -12.35
CA TRP A 76 14.70 -12.60 -10.99
C TRP A 76 13.51 -12.61 -10.04
N ILE A 77 13.13 -13.81 -9.59
CA ILE A 77 12.11 -14.00 -8.57
C ILE A 77 12.68 -14.52 -7.25
N SER A 78 13.76 -15.31 -7.27
CA SER A 78 14.38 -15.87 -6.05
C SER A 78 15.15 -14.80 -5.28
N PHE A 79 15.98 -14.05 -6.00
CA PHE A 79 16.67 -12.84 -5.54
C PHE A 79 15.96 -11.63 -6.12
N GLU A 80 15.90 -10.53 -5.36
CA GLU A 80 15.15 -9.33 -5.71
C GLU A 80 15.99 -8.08 -5.45
N GLU A 81 15.61 -6.96 -6.04
CA GLU A 81 16.27 -5.68 -5.75
C GLU A 81 16.09 -5.23 -4.30
N LEU A 82 15.09 -5.78 -3.59
CA LEU A 82 14.99 -5.63 -2.14
C LEU A 82 16.22 -6.20 -1.42
N ASP A 83 16.71 -7.37 -1.84
CA ASP A 83 17.89 -8.00 -1.23
C ASP A 83 19.12 -7.11 -1.45
N LEU A 84 19.32 -6.65 -2.69
CA LEU A 84 20.40 -5.76 -3.06
C LEU A 84 20.38 -4.46 -2.26
N LEU A 85 19.20 -3.84 -2.13
CA LEU A 85 19.00 -2.60 -1.38
C LEU A 85 19.32 -2.79 0.11
N VAL A 86 18.79 -3.85 0.74
CA VAL A 86 19.04 -4.14 2.15
C VAL A 86 20.52 -4.44 2.38
N LEU A 87 21.17 -5.21 1.50
CA LEU A 87 22.60 -5.52 1.59
C LEU A 87 23.47 -4.27 1.41
N ALA A 88 23.13 -3.36 0.50
CA ALA A 88 23.84 -2.08 0.35
C ALA A 88 23.71 -1.23 1.63
N VAL A 89 22.49 -1.10 2.16
CA VAL A 89 22.22 -0.34 3.38
C VAL A 89 22.95 -0.94 4.58
N ALA A 90 22.91 -2.27 4.73
CA ALA A 90 23.62 -2.99 5.78
C ALA A 90 25.14 -2.80 5.66
N THR A 91 25.70 -2.97 4.46
CA THR A 91 27.14 -2.82 4.21
C THR A 91 27.66 -1.47 4.69
N GLY A 92 27.07 -0.38 4.21
CA GLY A 92 27.47 0.97 4.60
C GLY A 92 27.16 1.30 6.06
N GLY A 93 25.98 0.91 6.54
CA GLY A 93 25.54 1.22 7.90
C GLY A 93 26.37 0.52 8.98
N TYR A 94 26.71 -0.75 8.76
CA TYR A 94 27.59 -1.50 9.65
C TYR A 94 29.04 -1.04 9.56
N LEU A 95 29.53 -0.65 8.38
CA LEU A 95 30.85 -0.05 8.25
C LEU A 95 30.94 1.23 9.07
N ALA A 96 29.92 2.10 8.99
CA ALA A 96 29.86 3.32 9.78
C ALA A 96 29.87 3.04 11.28
N LEU A 97 29.11 2.05 11.74
CA LEU A 97 29.12 1.64 13.15
C LEU A 97 30.48 1.07 13.61
N ALA A 98 31.22 0.43 12.71
CA ALA A 98 32.51 -0.17 13.03
C ALA A 98 33.62 0.88 13.17
N ILE A 99 33.69 1.84 12.25
CA ILE A 99 34.86 2.73 12.10
C ILE A 99 34.60 4.18 12.49
N THR A 100 33.39 4.55 12.91
CA THR A 100 33.09 5.93 13.29
C THR A 100 32.58 6.08 14.71
N GLU A 101 33.00 7.16 15.36
CA GLU A 101 32.45 7.57 16.65
C GLU A 101 31.28 8.52 16.42
N PRO A 102 30.08 8.23 16.97
CA PRO A 102 28.99 9.18 16.91
C PRO A 102 29.34 10.43 17.70
N ILE A 103 29.19 11.60 17.06
CA ILE A 103 29.40 12.92 17.69
C ILE A 103 28.47 13.12 18.90
N ARG A 104 27.31 12.45 18.89
CA ARG A 104 26.29 12.52 19.93
C ARG A 104 26.37 11.36 20.90
N ARG A 105 26.13 11.64 22.18
CA ARG A 105 25.99 10.62 23.21
C ARG A 105 24.62 9.93 23.09
N PRO A 106 24.54 8.62 23.37
CA PRO A 106 23.26 7.91 23.42
C PRO A 106 22.36 8.50 24.50
N VAL A 107 21.06 8.62 24.21
CA VAL A 107 20.10 9.09 25.20
C VAL A 107 19.98 8.11 26.37
N PRO A 108 19.74 8.61 27.61
CA PRO A 108 19.49 7.75 28.76
C PRO A 108 18.38 6.74 28.49
N TRP A 109 18.49 5.56 29.12
CA TRP A 109 17.58 4.43 28.87
C TRP A 109 16.09 4.76 29.04
N ARG A 110 15.73 5.83 29.77
CA ARG A 110 14.36 6.30 30.01
C ARG A 110 13.74 7.03 28.82
N TYR A 111 14.56 7.58 27.92
CA TYR A 111 14.16 8.36 26.76
C TYR A 111 14.23 7.60 25.43
N ARG A 112 14.70 6.35 25.46
CA ARG A 112 14.76 5.49 24.27
C ARG A 112 13.37 5.21 23.70
N ALA A 113 13.19 5.53 22.42
CA ALA A 113 11.94 5.34 21.68
C ALA A 113 11.69 3.89 21.25
N LEU A 114 12.77 3.12 21.02
CA LEU A 114 12.71 1.70 20.65
C LEU A 114 13.43 0.84 21.69
N ARG A 115 12.78 -0.25 22.10
CA ARG A 115 13.34 -1.29 22.96
C ARG A 115 12.53 -2.59 22.87
N TRP A 116 13.20 -3.65 22.46
CA TRP A 116 12.68 -5.02 22.58
C TRP A 116 12.96 -5.53 24.00
N ARG A 117 11.91 -6.00 24.68
CA ARG A 117 12.04 -6.63 26.01
C ARG A 117 12.63 -8.02 25.82
N SER A 118 13.34 -8.55 26.81
CA SER A 118 13.96 -9.88 26.73
C SER A 118 12.97 -10.98 26.32
N ALA A 119 11.75 -10.98 26.87
CA ALA A 119 10.70 -11.93 26.48
C ALA A 119 10.32 -11.84 24.99
N VAL A 120 10.25 -10.62 24.43
CA VAL A 120 10.01 -10.42 23.00
C VAL A 120 11.21 -10.86 22.18
N GLY A 121 12.44 -10.61 22.67
CA GLY A 121 13.66 -11.08 22.04
C GLY A 121 13.74 -12.61 21.97
N VAL A 122 13.37 -13.30 23.06
CA VAL A 122 13.27 -14.77 23.10
C VAL A 122 12.21 -15.27 22.12
N LEU A 123 11.01 -14.69 22.15
CA LEU A 123 9.94 -15.08 21.22
C LEU A 123 10.36 -14.88 19.75
N LEU A 124 11.02 -13.76 19.44
CA LEU A 124 11.53 -13.48 18.10
C LEU A 124 12.66 -14.46 17.72
N ALA A 125 13.55 -14.81 18.64
CA ALA A 125 14.62 -15.77 18.40
C ALA A 125 14.07 -17.18 18.15
N VAL A 126 13.10 -17.63 18.94
CA VAL A 126 12.44 -18.94 18.76
C VAL A 126 11.63 -18.97 17.46
N PHE A 127 10.95 -17.88 17.11
CA PHE A 127 10.28 -17.74 15.81
C PHE A 127 11.30 -17.75 14.64
N THR A 128 12.44 -17.10 14.80
CA THR A 128 13.52 -17.13 13.80
C THR A 128 14.06 -18.55 13.60
N LEU A 129 14.21 -19.31 14.69
CA LEU A 129 14.58 -20.73 14.62
C LEU A 129 13.49 -21.55 13.91
N SER A 130 12.21 -21.32 14.22
CA SER A 130 11.08 -21.94 13.50
C SER A 130 11.15 -21.65 11.99
N MET A 131 11.46 -20.41 11.62
CA MET A 131 11.62 -20.01 10.21
C MET A 131 12.80 -20.73 9.55
N LEU A 132 13.95 -20.85 10.22
CA LEU A 132 15.11 -21.59 9.72
C LEU A 132 14.78 -23.08 9.50
N ILE A 133 14.09 -23.70 10.47
CA ILE A 133 13.63 -25.09 10.37
C ILE A 133 12.67 -25.23 9.18
N SER A 134 11.74 -24.30 9.01
CA SER A 134 10.78 -24.31 7.89
C SER A 134 11.45 -24.12 6.53
N ILE A 135 12.48 -23.27 6.43
CA ILE A 135 13.29 -23.13 5.20
C ILE A 135 14.01 -24.45 4.91
N TRP A 136 14.66 -25.04 5.92
CA TRP A 136 15.36 -26.30 5.79
C TRP A 136 14.44 -27.44 5.34
N ARG A 137 13.28 -27.60 5.98
CA ARG A 137 12.24 -28.56 5.58
C ARG A 137 11.73 -28.31 4.16
N GLY A 138 11.59 -27.04 3.76
CA GLY A 138 11.18 -26.68 2.41
C GLY A 138 12.21 -27.11 1.37
N VAL A 139 13.50 -26.89 1.66
CA VAL A 139 14.61 -27.35 0.82
C VAL A 139 14.66 -28.88 0.75
N GLU A 140 14.46 -29.58 1.87
CA GLU A 140 14.39 -31.03 1.91
C GLU A 140 13.22 -31.58 1.08
N HIS A 141 12.02 -31.00 1.23
CA HIS A 141 10.84 -31.33 0.44
C HIS A 141 11.04 -31.08 -1.06
N ALA A 142 11.91 -30.13 -1.44
CA ALA A 142 12.26 -29.88 -2.84
C ALA A 142 13.25 -30.90 -3.43
N GLY A 143 13.70 -31.89 -2.63
CA GLY A 143 14.71 -32.87 -3.04
C GLY A 143 16.14 -32.47 -2.70
N GLY A 144 16.32 -31.53 -1.76
CA GLY A 144 17.63 -31.03 -1.31
C GLY A 144 17.99 -29.65 -1.88
N LEU A 145 19.11 -29.09 -1.41
CA LEU A 145 19.56 -27.77 -1.85
C LEU A 145 20.17 -27.84 -3.25
N GLN A 146 19.42 -27.35 -4.23
CA GLN A 146 19.93 -27.04 -5.56
C GLN A 146 19.99 -25.53 -5.68
N PHE A 147 21.19 -24.97 -5.82
CA PHE A 147 21.34 -23.53 -5.98
C PHE A 147 21.12 -23.13 -7.45
N GLY A 148 20.41 -22.02 -7.67
CA GLY A 148 20.25 -21.41 -8.97
C GLY A 148 19.71 -19.99 -8.86
N TYR A 149 20.18 -19.09 -9.73
CA TYR A 149 19.75 -17.69 -9.75
C TYR A 149 18.33 -17.49 -10.30
N TYR A 150 17.82 -18.49 -11.02
CA TYR A 150 16.59 -18.40 -11.82
C TYR A 150 15.66 -19.59 -11.56
N GLN A 151 15.33 -19.84 -10.30
CA GLN A 151 14.45 -20.95 -9.92
C GLN A 151 13.00 -20.50 -9.78
N GLY A 152 12.10 -21.36 -10.25
CA GLY A 152 10.65 -21.23 -10.15
C GLY A 152 10.10 -21.54 -8.75
N TYR A 153 8.79 -21.79 -8.69
CA TYR A 153 8.07 -22.08 -7.45
C TYR A 153 8.22 -23.55 -7.00
N GLN A 154 8.67 -24.44 -7.90
CA GLN A 154 8.79 -25.87 -7.64
C GLN A 154 10.11 -26.23 -6.98
N GLU A 155 11.13 -25.41 -7.14
CA GLU A 155 12.51 -25.70 -6.78
C GLU A 155 12.88 -25.20 -5.37
N SER A 156 14.05 -25.60 -4.87
CA SER A 156 14.47 -25.38 -3.48
C SER A 156 14.67 -23.92 -3.11
N MET A 157 15.07 -23.06 -4.06
CA MET A 157 15.32 -21.66 -3.79
C MET A 157 14.05 -20.87 -3.47
N ASN A 158 12.86 -21.36 -3.83
CA ASN A 158 11.60 -20.71 -3.44
C ASN A 158 11.41 -20.69 -1.91
N SER A 159 11.96 -21.67 -1.18
CA SER A 159 11.94 -21.67 0.28
C SER A 159 12.75 -20.53 0.88
N LEU A 160 13.93 -20.24 0.32
CA LEU A 160 14.74 -19.09 0.73
C LEU A 160 14.10 -17.77 0.30
N ARG A 161 13.52 -17.71 -0.90
CA ARG A 161 12.80 -16.53 -1.42
C ARG A 161 11.71 -16.05 -0.46
N LEU A 162 10.84 -16.95 0.00
CA LEU A 162 9.78 -16.59 0.95
C LEU A 162 10.33 -16.42 2.37
N GLY A 163 11.40 -17.14 2.70
CA GLY A 163 12.06 -17.12 4.00
C GLY A 163 12.75 -15.82 4.39
N LYS A 164 13.38 -15.16 3.41
CA LYS A 164 14.36 -14.09 3.62
C LYS A 164 13.81 -12.84 4.31
N SER A 165 12.52 -12.52 4.13
CA SER A 165 11.89 -11.28 4.59
C SER A 165 12.12 -10.98 6.07
N LEU A 166 12.01 -12.00 6.93
CA LEU A 166 12.29 -11.86 8.37
C LEU A 166 13.78 -11.51 8.61
N PHE A 167 14.69 -12.23 7.96
CA PHE A 167 16.13 -12.07 8.13
C PHE A 167 16.62 -10.71 7.64
N LEU A 168 16.05 -10.18 6.55
CA LEU A 168 16.32 -8.82 6.07
C LEU A 168 15.94 -7.76 7.12
N VAL A 169 14.81 -7.93 7.82
CA VAL A 169 14.42 -7.03 8.91
C VAL A 169 15.33 -7.18 10.13
N LEU A 170 15.67 -8.43 10.51
CA LEU A 170 16.60 -8.70 11.60
C LEU A 170 17.99 -8.11 11.34
N LEU A 171 18.46 -8.13 10.09
CA LEU A 171 19.71 -7.54 9.67
C LEU A 171 19.72 -6.01 9.86
N LEU A 172 18.58 -5.34 9.74
CA LEU A 172 18.46 -3.89 9.91
C LEU A 172 18.23 -3.47 11.37
N LEU A 173 17.74 -4.37 12.22
CA LEU A 173 17.32 -4.08 13.58
C LEU A 173 18.41 -3.44 14.47
N PRO A 174 19.68 -3.87 14.41
CA PRO A 174 20.77 -3.22 15.16
C PRO A 174 21.01 -1.78 14.71
N LEU A 175 20.94 -1.51 13.39
CA LEU A 175 21.05 -0.15 12.85
C LEU A 175 19.90 0.72 13.36
N TRP A 176 18.68 0.17 13.38
CA TRP A 176 17.49 0.85 13.88
C TRP A 176 17.61 1.22 15.36
N LEU A 177 18.05 0.27 16.18
CA LEU A 177 18.24 0.48 17.61
C LEU A 177 19.30 1.55 17.87
N ARG A 178 20.44 1.48 17.18
CA ARG A 178 21.54 2.46 17.35
C ARG A 178 21.13 3.85 16.88
N ALA A 179 20.41 3.96 15.76
CA ALA A 179 19.87 5.23 15.29
C ALA A 179 18.86 5.82 16.30
N ALA A 180 18.00 4.99 16.88
CA ALA A 180 17.00 5.42 17.86
C ALA A 180 17.62 5.82 19.22
N ASP A 181 18.72 5.19 19.61
CA ASP A 181 19.49 5.56 20.80
C ASP A 181 20.18 6.92 20.64
N LEU A 182 20.54 7.33 19.42
CA LEU A 182 21.20 8.61 19.15
C LEU A 182 20.24 9.75 18.79
N ARG A 183 19.15 9.45 18.08
CA ARG A 183 18.19 10.44 17.56
C ARG A 183 16.74 9.93 17.64
N PRO A 184 16.18 9.74 18.85
CA PRO A 184 14.87 9.11 19.02
C PRO A 184 13.74 9.86 18.29
N ALA A 185 13.70 11.19 18.36
CA ALA A 185 12.67 11.99 17.69
C ALA A 185 12.76 11.92 16.16
N ALA A 186 13.98 11.92 15.60
CA ALA A 186 14.18 11.84 14.16
C ALA A 186 13.73 10.47 13.63
N VAL A 187 14.10 9.38 14.30
CA VAL A 187 13.69 8.02 13.94
C VAL A 187 12.18 7.91 13.89
N LEU A 188 11.45 8.39 14.91
CA LEU A 188 9.99 8.34 14.91
C LEU A 188 9.35 9.12 13.75
N ARG A 189 9.87 10.31 13.45
CA ARG A 189 9.39 11.12 12.31
C ARG A 189 9.69 10.43 10.97
N LEU A 190 10.88 9.87 10.83
CA LEU A 190 11.33 9.17 9.62
C LEU A 190 10.53 7.89 9.39
N SER A 191 10.33 7.06 10.42
CA SER A 191 9.51 5.85 10.31
C SER A 191 8.08 6.19 9.89
N ARG A 192 7.45 7.20 10.52
CA ARG A 192 6.11 7.65 10.10
C ARG A 192 6.11 8.13 8.65
N GLY A 193 7.09 8.96 8.27
CA GLY A 193 7.24 9.47 6.91
C GLY A 193 7.44 8.36 5.89
N ALA A 194 8.25 7.34 6.22
CA ALA A 194 8.51 6.20 5.35
C ALA A 194 7.23 5.42 5.03
N TRP A 195 6.42 5.13 6.04
CA TRP A 195 5.14 4.45 5.87
C TRP A 195 4.08 5.29 5.13
N VAL A 196 4.11 6.62 5.26
CA VAL A 196 3.29 7.51 4.43
C VAL A 196 3.78 7.47 2.96
N LEU A 197 5.09 7.46 2.73
CA LEU A 197 5.66 7.34 1.38
C LEU A 197 5.35 5.97 0.74
N VAL A 198 5.31 4.89 1.54
CA VAL A 198 4.81 3.57 1.07
C VAL A 198 3.42 3.72 0.44
N LEU A 199 2.49 4.39 1.15
CA LEU A 199 1.15 4.63 0.62
C LEU A 199 1.19 5.49 -0.64
N VAL A 200 1.94 6.61 -0.62
CA VAL A 200 2.05 7.51 -1.78
C VAL A 200 2.52 6.75 -3.01
N PHE A 201 3.63 6.02 -2.94
CA PHE A 201 4.16 5.32 -4.11
C PHE A 201 3.25 4.20 -4.59
N ALA A 202 2.70 3.38 -3.67
CA ALA A 202 1.77 2.33 -4.05
C ALA A 202 0.52 2.89 -4.74
N SER A 203 -0.03 4.00 -4.24
CA SER A 203 -1.25 4.60 -4.78
C SER A 203 -1.01 5.44 -6.04
N VAL A 204 0.15 6.11 -6.17
CA VAL A 204 0.56 6.74 -7.44
C VAL A 204 0.75 5.69 -8.51
N GLY A 205 1.41 4.56 -8.20
CA GLY A 205 1.56 3.45 -9.15
C GLY A 205 0.22 2.88 -9.60
N ALA A 206 -0.74 2.72 -8.67
CA ALA A 206 -2.10 2.28 -9.00
C ALA A 206 -2.84 3.28 -9.90
N MET A 207 -2.74 4.58 -9.59
CA MET A 207 -3.34 5.64 -10.41
C MET A 207 -2.71 5.71 -11.81
N TRP A 208 -1.39 5.60 -11.90
CA TRP A 208 -0.64 5.58 -13.15
C TRP A 208 -1.02 4.39 -14.03
N GLU A 209 -1.06 3.18 -13.46
CA GLU A 209 -1.46 1.97 -14.18
C GLU A 209 -2.85 2.13 -14.77
N ARG A 210 -3.81 2.59 -13.97
CA ARG A 210 -5.18 2.77 -14.46
C ARG A 210 -5.30 3.87 -15.49
N PHE A 211 -4.61 4.98 -15.30
CA PHE A 211 -4.61 6.06 -16.28
C PHE A 211 -4.16 5.58 -17.67
N ILE A 212 -3.19 4.66 -17.73
CA ILE A 212 -2.63 4.16 -18.99
C ILE A 212 -3.47 3.03 -19.62
N TYR A 213 -3.99 2.11 -18.81
CA TYR A 213 -4.56 0.85 -19.32
C TYR A 213 -6.09 0.79 -19.37
N THR A 214 -6.82 1.54 -18.54
CA THR A 214 -8.30 1.45 -18.47
C THR A 214 -9.01 2.80 -18.44
N GLY A 215 -8.45 3.77 -17.73
CA GLY A 215 -9.08 5.04 -17.39
C GLY A 215 -9.37 5.14 -15.89
N LEU A 216 -9.21 6.35 -15.36
CA LEU A 216 -9.31 6.58 -13.91
C LEU A 216 -10.70 6.28 -13.33
N LEU A 217 -11.75 6.40 -14.15
CA LEU A 217 -13.15 6.28 -13.72
C LEU A 217 -13.82 4.97 -14.20
N ASP A 218 -13.10 4.08 -14.89
CA ASP A 218 -13.66 2.81 -15.36
C ASP A 218 -13.67 1.73 -14.26
N PHE A 219 -14.75 1.64 -13.50
CA PHE A 219 -14.97 0.57 -12.52
C PHE A 219 -15.85 -0.57 -13.07
N SER A 220 -16.03 -0.62 -14.39
CA SER A 220 -16.89 -1.59 -15.08
C SER A 220 -16.10 -2.74 -15.70
N THR A 221 -14.89 -2.47 -16.19
CA THR A 221 -13.99 -3.49 -16.74
C THR A 221 -13.38 -4.36 -15.63
N ASP A 222 -13.27 -5.67 -15.87
CA ASP A 222 -12.56 -6.63 -15.03
C ASP A 222 -11.04 -6.44 -15.12
N TYR A 223 -10.54 -5.32 -14.61
CA TYR A 223 -9.12 -4.97 -14.55
C TYR A 223 -8.71 -4.67 -13.10
N ARG A 224 -8.19 -5.69 -12.42
CA ARG A 224 -7.65 -5.53 -11.07
C ARG A 224 -6.30 -4.84 -11.11
N THR A 225 -6.18 -3.73 -10.38
CA THR A 225 -4.94 -2.93 -10.34
C THR A 225 -3.86 -3.64 -9.52
N THR A 226 -2.62 -3.61 -10.00
CA THR A 226 -1.47 -4.30 -9.37
C THR A 226 -0.42 -3.32 -8.81
N SER A 227 -0.49 -2.05 -9.21
CA SER A 227 0.56 -1.05 -8.99
C SER A 227 1.92 -1.61 -9.45
N TRP A 228 3.02 -1.30 -8.78
CA TRP A 228 4.35 -1.84 -9.09
C TRP A 228 4.68 -3.11 -8.30
N PHE A 229 3.66 -3.94 -7.97
CA PHE A 229 3.84 -5.21 -7.28
C PHE A 229 3.82 -6.40 -8.24
N TRP A 230 4.99 -6.80 -8.74
CA TRP A 230 5.13 -7.93 -9.66
C TRP A 230 4.68 -9.28 -9.05
N GLU A 231 4.66 -9.43 -7.73
CA GLU A 231 4.23 -10.67 -7.05
C GLU A 231 2.77 -11.02 -7.35
N MET A 232 2.01 -10.07 -7.91
CA MET A 232 0.65 -10.31 -8.38
C MET A 232 0.57 -11.04 -9.73
N HIS A 233 1.68 -11.40 -10.39
CA HIS A 233 1.72 -12.11 -11.68
C HIS A 233 0.99 -13.47 -11.76
N VAL A 234 0.61 -14.02 -10.62
CA VAL A 234 -0.21 -15.24 -10.48
C VAL A 234 -1.47 -15.00 -9.63
N GLY A 235 -1.94 -13.76 -9.51
CA GLY A 235 -3.17 -13.40 -8.80
C GLY A 235 -3.04 -13.23 -7.28
N GLY A 236 -1.88 -12.78 -6.80
CA GLY A 236 -1.62 -12.43 -5.41
C GLY A 236 -2.37 -11.17 -4.93
N ALA A 237 -2.12 -10.76 -3.68
CA ALA A 237 -2.76 -9.59 -3.04
C ALA A 237 -1.73 -8.63 -2.41
N ALA A 238 -0.61 -8.42 -3.11
CA ALA A 238 0.50 -7.65 -2.56
C ALA A 238 0.13 -6.17 -2.33
N LEU A 239 -0.57 -5.55 -3.29
CA LEU A 239 -1.09 -4.19 -3.16
C LEU A 239 -2.04 -4.06 -1.95
N ASP A 240 -2.92 -5.04 -1.75
CA ASP A 240 -3.89 -5.07 -0.64
C ASP A 240 -3.19 -5.01 0.72
N GLY A 241 -2.17 -5.86 0.92
CA GLY A 241 -1.36 -5.87 2.15
C GLY A 241 -0.59 -4.56 2.36
N CYS A 242 -0.04 -3.99 1.28
CA CYS A 242 0.66 -2.71 1.33
C CYS A 242 -0.27 -1.54 1.75
N LEU A 243 -1.47 -1.47 1.18
CA LEU A 243 -2.47 -0.45 1.53
C LEU A 243 -2.94 -0.60 2.98
N ALA A 244 -3.20 -1.84 3.43
CA ALA A 244 -3.61 -2.14 4.80
C ALA A 244 -2.57 -1.68 5.84
N LEU A 245 -1.27 -1.87 5.58
CA LEU A 245 -0.20 -1.48 6.49
C LEU A 245 0.04 0.04 6.54
N SER A 246 -0.24 0.77 5.46
CA SER A 246 0.21 2.15 5.30
C SER A 246 -0.90 3.20 5.52
N MET A 247 -2.17 2.87 5.24
CA MET A 247 -3.34 3.74 5.42
C MET A 247 -3.46 4.37 6.82
N PRO A 248 -3.35 3.59 7.93
CA PRO A 248 -3.44 4.15 9.28
C PRO A 248 -2.35 5.19 9.60
N MET A 249 -1.20 5.13 8.92
CA MET A 249 -0.12 6.09 9.14
C MET A 249 -0.43 7.47 8.54
N ALA A 250 -1.05 7.51 7.36
CA ALA A 250 -1.53 8.74 6.75
C ALA A 250 -2.68 9.35 7.57
N LEU A 251 -3.58 8.52 8.11
CA LEU A 251 -4.61 8.98 9.05
C LEU A 251 -3.99 9.60 10.29
N LEU A 252 -3.02 8.94 10.92
CA LEU A 252 -2.34 9.49 12.09
C LEU A 252 -1.62 10.81 11.77
N TRP A 253 -1.03 10.96 10.58
CA TRP A 253 -0.49 12.25 10.13
C TRP A 253 -1.57 13.32 10.09
N MET A 254 -2.69 13.07 9.39
CA MET A 254 -3.84 14.00 9.33
C MET A 254 -4.37 14.36 10.72
N LEU A 255 -4.56 13.36 11.59
CA LEU A 255 -5.03 13.52 12.97
C LEU A 255 -4.08 14.35 13.84
N CYS A 256 -2.77 14.31 13.59
CA CYS A 256 -1.78 15.07 14.35
C CYS A 256 -1.49 16.46 13.76
N GLU A 257 -1.75 16.69 12.48
CA GLU A 257 -1.33 17.87 11.74
C GLU A 257 -2.14 19.15 12.01
N ARG A 258 -1.46 20.22 12.43
CA ARG A 258 -2.07 21.51 12.80
C ARG A 258 -1.97 22.57 11.69
N ARG A 259 -1.11 22.37 10.67
CA ARG A 259 -0.96 23.33 9.59
C ARG A 259 -1.95 23.01 8.46
N PRO A 260 -2.78 23.97 7.98
CA PRO A 260 -3.81 23.71 6.96
C PRO A 260 -3.28 23.06 5.69
N TRP A 261 -2.14 23.52 5.16
CA TRP A 261 -1.57 22.97 3.94
C TRP A 261 -1.06 21.53 4.12
N ARG A 262 -0.46 21.21 5.27
CA ARG A 262 -0.01 19.84 5.58
C ARG A 262 -1.20 18.92 5.82
N PHE A 263 -2.27 19.44 6.42
CA PHE A 263 -3.52 18.70 6.56
C PHE A 263 -4.13 18.39 5.19
N ALA A 264 -4.17 19.37 4.28
CA ALA A 264 -4.61 19.17 2.90
C ALA A 264 -3.73 18.15 2.16
N ALA A 265 -2.41 18.16 2.37
CA ALA A 265 -1.52 17.15 1.82
C ALA A 265 -1.81 15.74 2.39
N ALA A 266 -1.97 15.61 3.71
CA ALA A 266 -2.32 14.33 4.34
C ALA A 266 -3.67 13.79 3.85
N LEU A 267 -4.64 14.68 3.68
CA LEU A 267 -5.93 14.37 3.06
C LEU A 267 -5.77 13.90 1.62
N GLY A 268 -4.99 14.60 0.79
CA GLY A 268 -4.71 14.19 -0.58
C GLY A 268 -4.10 12.79 -0.66
N VAL A 269 -3.18 12.46 0.26
CA VAL A 269 -2.62 11.11 0.36
C VAL A 269 -3.67 10.07 0.77
N LEU A 270 -4.56 10.38 1.72
CA LEU A 270 -5.66 9.48 2.09
C LEU A 270 -6.66 9.26 0.95
N LEU A 271 -6.99 10.30 0.18
CA LEU A 271 -7.88 10.18 -0.98
C LEU A 271 -7.26 9.37 -2.10
N LEU A 272 -5.96 9.57 -2.36
CA LEU A 272 -5.21 8.77 -3.32
C LEU A 272 -5.11 7.31 -2.88
N GLY A 273 -4.86 7.07 -1.59
CA GLY A 273 -4.92 5.75 -0.98
C GLY A 273 -6.30 5.11 -1.15
N PHE A 274 -7.36 5.86 -0.91
CA PHE A 274 -8.73 5.38 -1.00
C PHE A 274 -9.08 4.98 -2.43
N TYR A 275 -8.67 5.80 -3.42
CA TYR A 275 -8.76 5.44 -4.83
C TYR A 275 -8.05 4.11 -5.12
N ALA A 276 -6.80 3.95 -4.67
CA ALA A 276 -6.07 2.71 -4.86
C ALA A 276 -6.80 1.51 -4.23
N CYS A 277 -7.35 1.66 -3.01
CA CYS A 277 -8.17 0.63 -2.37
C CYS A 277 -9.38 0.23 -3.22
N LEU A 278 -10.13 1.19 -3.77
CA LEU A 278 -11.29 0.90 -4.64
C LEU A 278 -10.89 0.11 -5.90
N THR A 279 -9.73 0.40 -6.45
CA THR A 279 -9.29 -0.20 -7.71
C THR A 279 -8.67 -1.60 -7.56
N THR A 280 -8.49 -2.07 -6.33
CA THR A 280 -8.08 -3.46 -6.07
C THR A 280 -9.24 -4.44 -6.22
N PHE A 281 -10.50 -3.95 -6.23
CA PHE A 281 -11.72 -4.77 -6.25
C PHE A 281 -11.73 -5.88 -5.17
N SER A 282 -11.05 -5.62 -4.04
CA SER A 282 -10.84 -6.59 -2.97
C SER A 282 -11.78 -6.32 -1.80
N ARG A 283 -12.74 -7.23 -1.59
CA ARG A 283 -13.65 -7.22 -0.44
C ARG A 283 -12.90 -7.23 0.88
N GLY A 284 -11.78 -7.96 0.95
CA GLY A 284 -10.89 -7.98 2.12
C GLY A 284 -10.37 -6.58 2.45
N VAL A 285 -9.93 -5.82 1.45
CA VAL A 285 -9.48 -4.42 1.63
C VAL A 285 -10.62 -3.50 2.05
N TYR A 286 -11.80 -3.67 1.44
CA TYR A 286 -13.00 -2.86 1.76
C TYR A 286 -13.47 -3.04 3.20
N LEU A 287 -13.19 -4.19 3.82
CA LEU A 287 -13.42 -4.42 5.25
C LEU A 287 -12.22 -3.97 6.10
N ALA A 288 -11.01 -4.39 5.73
CA ALA A 288 -9.80 -4.23 6.52
C ALA A 288 -9.41 -2.78 6.76
N VAL A 289 -9.40 -1.95 5.71
CA VAL A 289 -8.94 -0.57 5.80
C VAL A 289 -9.85 0.27 6.71
N PRO A 290 -11.18 0.28 6.55
CA PRO A 290 -12.06 0.97 7.48
C PRO A 290 -11.89 0.53 8.94
N VAL A 291 -11.76 -0.77 9.20
CA VAL A 291 -11.56 -1.29 10.56
C VAL A 291 -10.21 -0.81 11.14
N GLY A 292 -9.13 -0.86 10.37
CA GLY A 292 -7.82 -0.37 10.79
C GLY A 292 -7.79 1.14 11.04
N LEU A 293 -8.43 1.93 10.17
CA LEU A 293 -8.57 3.37 10.33
C LEU A 293 -9.42 3.72 11.57
N ALA A 294 -10.52 3.01 11.80
CA ALA A 294 -11.37 3.19 12.98
C ALA A 294 -10.61 2.86 14.27
N LEU A 295 -9.85 1.76 14.30
CA LEU A 295 -9.01 1.40 15.44
C LEU A 295 -7.95 2.47 15.71
N CYS A 296 -7.28 2.97 14.67
CA CYS A 296 -6.30 4.06 14.78
C CYS A 296 -6.95 5.33 15.35
N ALA A 297 -8.09 5.77 14.81
CA ALA A 297 -8.81 6.95 15.29
C ALA A 297 -9.26 6.80 16.75
N LEU A 298 -9.79 5.63 17.12
CA LEU A 298 -10.25 5.31 18.47
C LEU A 298 -9.08 5.37 19.48
N LEU A 299 -7.98 4.66 19.19
CA LEU A 299 -6.81 4.64 20.08
C LEU A 299 -6.19 6.03 20.22
N TRP A 300 -6.10 6.79 19.12
CA TRP A 300 -5.63 8.17 19.16
C TRP A 300 -6.53 9.07 20.02
N ALA A 301 -7.86 8.92 19.92
CA ALA A 301 -8.80 9.67 20.73
C ALA A 301 -8.69 9.31 22.23
N VAL A 302 -8.52 8.03 22.55
CA VAL A 302 -8.28 7.54 23.91
C VAL A 302 -6.97 8.11 24.48
N GLN A 303 -5.88 8.09 23.71
CA GLN A 303 -4.59 8.66 24.12
C GLN A 303 -4.70 10.14 24.48
N ARG A 304 -5.44 10.93 23.69
CA ARG A 304 -5.64 12.37 23.96
C ARG A 304 -6.42 12.63 25.25
N ARG A 305 -7.44 11.80 25.56
CA ARG A 305 -8.24 11.96 26.78
C ARG A 305 -7.42 11.73 28.05
N HIS A 306 -6.55 10.72 28.05
CA HIS A 306 -5.68 10.40 29.19
C HIS A 306 -4.45 11.31 29.33
N GLY A 307 -4.15 12.16 28.35
CA GLY A 307 -3.08 13.16 28.41
C GLY A 307 -3.49 14.45 29.12
N ARG A 308 -4.74 14.58 29.58
CA ARG A 308 -5.22 15.72 30.37
C ARG A 308 -4.72 15.60 31.82
N PRO A 309 -4.05 16.63 32.38
CA PRO A 309 -3.85 16.71 33.82
C PRO A 309 -5.21 16.69 34.53
N GLU A 310 -5.31 15.97 35.65
CA GLU A 310 -6.52 15.91 36.49
C GLU A 310 -6.79 17.21 37.26
N ASP A 311 -5.81 18.11 37.33
CA ASP A 311 -5.98 19.44 37.94
C ASP A 311 -6.63 20.40 36.93
N GLY A 312 -7.86 20.82 37.22
CA GLY A 312 -8.77 21.60 36.37
C GLY A 312 -8.34 23.03 36.00
N ALA A 313 -7.04 23.30 35.83
CA ALA A 313 -6.56 24.53 35.23
C ALA A 313 -6.22 24.28 33.75
N ALA A 314 -7.03 24.84 32.85
CA ALA A 314 -6.71 24.88 31.42
C ALA A 314 -5.29 25.44 31.24
N ALA A 315 -4.42 24.70 30.56
CA ALA A 315 -3.08 25.19 30.24
C ALA A 315 -3.21 26.51 29.44
N PRO A 316 -2.45 27.57 29.80
CA PRO A 316 -2.53 28.84 29.09
C PRO A 316 -2.02 28.65 27.67
N GLY A 317 -2.94 28.57 26.70
CA GLY A 317 -2.67 28.26 25.30
C GLY A 317 -3.74 27.39 24.61
N GLN A 318 -4.63 26.74 25.37
CA GLN A 318 -5.77 26.00 24.79
C GLN A 318 -6.91 26.93 24.39
N LEU A 319 -7.11 27.11 23.08
CA LEU A 319 -8.37 27.64 22.55
C LEU A 319 -9.51 26.64 22.88
N PRO A 320 -10.69 27.10 23.34
CA PRO A 320 -11.90 26.28 23.42
C PRO A 320 -12.26 25.80 22.01
N GLY A 321 -12.20 24.50 21.71
CA GLY A 321 -12.57 24.01 20.37
C GLY A 321 -12.03 22.65 19.92
N ASP A 322 -11.10 22.03 20.67
CA ASP A 322 -10.58 20.67 20.35
C ASP A 322 -11.51 19.54 20.89
N ALA A 323 -12.77 19.86 21.21
CA ALA A 323 -13.78 18.88 21.59
C ALA A 323 -14.14 18.01 20.37
N ALA A 324 -14.01 16.68 20.52
CA ALA A 324 -14.45 15.74 19.50
C ALA A 324 -15.97 15.81 19.34
N LEU A 325 -16.44 15.76 18.08
CA LEU A 325 -17.86 15.63 17.78
C LEU A 325 -18.46 14.38 18.45
N PRO A 326 -19.70 14.44 18.99
CA PRO A 326 -20.38 13.25 19.47
C PRO A 326 -20.52 12.22 18.35
N LEU A 327 -20.18 10.96 18.63
CA LEU A 327 -20.24 9.87 17.63
C LEU A 327 -21.61 9.77 16.95
N ARG A 328 -22.70 9.94 17.72
CA ARG A 328 -24.08 9.96 17.22
C ARG A 328 -24.31 11.03 16.14
N SER A 329 -23.70 12.21 16.31
CA SER A 329 -23.86 13.32 15.38
C SER A 329 -23.09 13.06 14.09
N SER A 330 -21.86 12.57 14.20
CA SER A 330 -21.07 12.17 13.03
C SER A 330 -21.75 11.04 12.24
N LEU A 331 -22.28 10.02 12.91
CA LEU A 331 -23.01 8.92 12.27
C LEU A 331 -24.27 9.42 11.56
N ALA A 332 -25.08 10.27 12.21
CA ALA A 332 -26.28 10.82 11.58
C ALA A 332 -25.97 11.59 10.28
N VAL A 333 -24.91 12.39 10.29
CA VAL A 333 -24.44 13.12 9.10
C VAL A 333 -24.00 12.15 8.01
N LEU A 334 -23.16 11.17 8.34
CA LEU A 334 -22.65 10.21 7.37
C LEU A 334 -23.78 9.36 6.76
N THR A 335 -24.75 8.94 7.56
CA THR A 335 -25.93 8.20 7.08
C THR A 335 -26.78 9.09 6.17
N GLY A 336 -27.05 10.34 6.55
CA GLY A 336 -27.80 11.28 5.70
C GLY A 336 -27.12 11.53 4.36
N VAL A 337 -25.80 11.73 4.37
CA VAL A 337 -24.99 11.90 3.15
C VAL A 337 -24.99 10.61 2.32
N ALA A 338 -24.85 9.43 2.93
CA ALA A 338 -24.87 8.16 2.22
C ALA A 338 -26.21 7.92 1.50
N LEU A 339 -27.32 8.22 2.17
CA LEU A 339 -28.67 8.03 1.63
C LEU A 339 -28.95 9.02 0.50
N ALA A 340 -28.55 10.29 0.66
CA ALA A 340 -28.63 11.28 -0.42
C ALA A 340 -27.71 10.93 -1.58
N ALA A 341 -26.47 10.52 -1.31
CA ALA A 341 -25.53 10.09 -2.34
C ALA A 341 -26.09 8.92 -3.15
N TRP A 342 -26.68 7.90 -2.50
CA TRP A 342 -27.24 6.74 -3.19
C TRP A 342 -28.34 7.14 -4.18
N VAL A 343 -29.29 7.95 -3.74
CA VAL A 343 -30.39 8.44 -4.60
C VAL A 343 -29.87 9.36 -5.71
N LEU A 344 -28.96 10.29 -5.38
CA LEU A 344 -28.40 11.24 -6.34
C LEU A 344 -27.52 10.59 -7.40
N PHE A 345 -26.79 9.54 -7.03
CA PHE A 345 -25.96 8.81 -7.97
C PHE A 345 -26.79 8.10 -9.04
N GLY A 346 -27.94 7.52 -8.68
CA GLY A 346 -28.84 6.85 -9.62
C GLY A 346 -29.37 7.76 -10.73
N ALA A 347 -29.50 9.06 -10.45
CA ALA A 347 -29.96 10.06 -11.40
C ALA A 347 -28.79 10.81 -12.08
N GLY A 348 -27.99 11.54 -11.31
CA GLY A 348 -26.95 12.44 -11.83
C GLY A 348 -25.53 11.88 -11.86
N GLY A 349 -25.34 10.62 -11.45
CA GLY A 349 -24.04 9.96 -11.37
C GLY A 349 -23.04 10.69 -10.48
N TYR A 350 -21.75 10.61 -10.83
CA TYR A 350 -20.66 11.23 -10.06
C TYR A 350 -20.76 12.76 -9.99
N ARG A 351 -21.42 13.42 -10.95
CA ARG A 351 -21.57 14.87 -11.02
C ARG A 351 -22.41 15.38 -9.85
N ALA A 352 -23.55 14.73 -9.60
CA ALA A 352 -24.41 15.04 -8.46
C ALA A 352 -23.72 14.75 -7.11
N LEU A 353 -22.83 13.75 -7.06
CA LEU A 353 -22.06 13.46 -5.86
C LEU A 353 -20.98 14.51 -5.55
N VAL A 354 -20.30 15.02 -6.58
CA VAL A 354 -19.36 16.15 -6.41
C VAL A 354 -20.11 17.36 -5.89
N ALA A 355 -21.28 17.66 -6.47
CA ALA A 355 -22.13 18.75 -6.04
C ALA A 355 -22.59 18.59 -4.56
N LEU A 356 -23.01 17.38 -4.17
CA LEU A 356 -23.34 17.05 -2.79
C LEU A 356 -22.14 17.26 -1.85
N ALA A 357 -20.96 16.77 -2.21
CA ALA A 357 -19.75 16.93 -1.39
C ALA A 357 -19.35 18.40 -1.23
N VAL A 358 -19.55 19.23 -2.25
CA VAL A 358 -19.36 20.69 -2.19
C VAL A 358 -20.38 21.33 -1.25
N SER A 359 -21.66 20.97 -1.35
CA SER A 359 -22.72 21.42 -0.44
C SER A 359 -22.45 21.06 1.04
N VAL A 360 -21.95 19.85 1.30
CA VAL A 360 -21.49 19.45 2.65
C VAL A 360 -20.29 20.29 3.08
N GLY A 361 -19.34 20.54 2.18
CA GLY A 361 -18.18 21.40 2.42
C GLY A 361 -18.56 22.83 2.81
N LEU A 362 -19.57 23.42 2.14
CA LEU A 362 -20.13 24.72 2.48
C LEU A 362 -20.70 24.75 3.90
N TRP A 363 -21.50 23.75 4.28
CA TRP A 363 -22.05 23.66 5.63
C TRP A 363 -20.95 23.56 6.69
N VAL A 364 -19.96 22.71 6.45
CA VAL A 364 -18.82 22.53 7.35
C VAL A 364 -17.98 23.82 7.44
N ALA A 365 -17.87 24.60 6.37
CA ALA A 365 -17.15 25.87 6.35
C ALA A 365 -17.86 27.02 7.11
N MET A 366 -19.15 26.87 7.44
CA MET A 366 -19.92 27.93 8.09
C MET A 366 -19.32 28.37 9.43
N PRO A 367 -19.25 29.69 9.69
CA PRO A 367 -18.79 30.21 10.97
C PRO A 367 -19.79 29.96 12.11
N PRO A 368 -19.33 29.88 13.37
CA PRO A 368 -20.20 29.67 14.52
C PRO A 368 -21.11 30.88 14.77
N ARG A 369 -22.29 30.62 15.34
CA ARG A 369 -23.23 31.66 15.74
C ARG A 369 -22.80 32.27 17.06
N ARG A 370 -22.64 33.60 17.11
CA ARG A 370 -22.28 34.36 18.32
C ARG A 370 -23.36 35.33 18.77
N GLY A 371 -24.20 35.80 17.84
CA GLY A 371 -25.34 36.66 18.15
C GLY A 371 -26.57 35.90 18.63
N THR A 372 -27.34 36.54 19.50
CA THR A 372 -28.67 36.10 19.95
C THR A 372 -29.74 37.06 19.44
N TRP A 373 -30.84 36.53 18.92
CA TRP A 373 -31.99 37.32 18.44
C TRP A 373 -33.29 36.55 18.69
N PRO A 374 -34.46 37.23 18.70
CA PRO A 374 -35.75 36.61 18.99
C PRO A 374 -36.04 35.36 18.18
N VAL A 375 -36.71 34.39 18.81
CA VAL A 375 -37.03 33.08 18.21
C VAL A 375 -37.86 33.23 16.94
N GLY A 376 -38.87 34.10 16.97
CA GLY A 376 -39.73 34.38 15.83
C GLY A 376 -38.96 34.98 14.65
N GLN A 377 -38.03 35.91 14.93
CA GLN A 377 -37.15 36.47 13.92
C GLN A 377 -36.20 35.41 13.33
N HIS A 378 -35.65 34.53 14.16
CA HIS A 378 -34.81 33.43 13.68
C HIS A 378 -35.56 32.46 12.76
N ARG A 379 -36.77 32.06 13.15
CA ARG A 379 -37.62 31.14 12.39
C ARG A 379 -38.07 31.74 11.06
N THR A 380 -38.48 33.00 11.05
CA THR A 380 -38.90 33.70 9.82
C THR A 380 -37.76 33.83 8.82
N LEU A 381 -36.54 34.14 9.29
CA LEU A 381 -35.35 34.18 8.43
C LEU A 381 -35.01 32.80 7.87
N LEU A 382 -35.04 31.74 8.67
CA LEU A 382 -34.81 30.37 8.19
C LEU A 382 -35.87 29.94 7.16
N GLY A 383 -37.15 30.29 7.36
CA GLY A 383 -38.22 30.06 6.38
C GLY A 383 -38.01 30.85 5.08
N GLY A 384 -37.60 32.12 5.19
CA GLY A 384 -37.25 32.94 4.02
C GLY A 384 -36.07 32.37 3.22
N ALA A 385 -35.07 31.81 3.89
CA ALA A 385 -33.93 31.17 3.23
C ALA A 385 -34.35 29.95 2.39
N LEU A 386 -35.33 29.17 2.87
CA LEU A 386 -35.91 28.07 2.11
C LEU A 386 -36.66 28.56 0.87
N LEU A 387 -37.41 29.67 0.96
CA LEU A 387 -38.09 30.27 -0.19
C LEU A 387 -37.12 30.71 -1.29
N VAL A 388 -35.96 31.28 -0.91
CA VAL A 388 -34.89 31.64 -1.88
C VAL A 388 -34.37 30.39 -2.59
N ALA A 389 -34.11 29.31 -1.86
CA ALA A 389 -33.63 28.06 -2.44
C ALA A 389 -34.67 27.41 -3.39
N LEU A 390 -35.96 27.44 -3.01
CA LEU A 390 -37.05 26.92 -3.86
C LEU A 390 -37.25 27.77 -5.12
N ALA A 391 -37.15 29.10 -5.00
CA ALA A 391 -37.21 30.00 -6.16
C ALA A 391 -36.03 29.74 -7.11
N LEU A 392 -34.82 29.54 -6.58
CA LEU A 392 -33.65 29.16 -7.38
C LEU A 392 -33.83 27.81 -8.06
N ALA A 393 -34.34 26.80 -7.35
CA ALA A 393 -34.64 25.48 -7.91
C ALA A 393 -35.66 25.59 -9.05
N GLY A 394 -36.77 26.31 -8.85
CA GLY A 394 -37.83 26.49 -9.84
C GLY A 394 -37.34 27.24 -11.09
N ALA A 395 -36.72 28.41 -10.90
CA ALA A 395 -36.20 29.20 -12.01
C ALA A 395 -35.06 28.47 -12.75
N GLY A 396 -34.17 27.82 -12.01
CA GLY A 396 -33.08 27.03 -12.58
C GLY A 396 -33.60 25.86 -13.41
N PHE A 397 -34.62 25.14 -12.93
CA PHE A 397 -35.22 24.00 -13.64
C PHE A 397 -35.87 24.42 -14.95
N LEU A 398 -36.58 25.56 -14.98
CA LEU A 398 -37.19 26.09 -16.21
C LEU A 398 -36.16 26.49 -17.29
N LEU A 399 -34.94 26.80 -16.88
CA LEU A 399 -33.87 27.30 -17.77
C LEU A 399 -32.80 26.25 -18.08
N ILE A 400 -32.84 25.10 -17.40
CA ILE A 400 -31.73 24.13 -17.39
C ILE A 400 -31.48 23.53 -18.77
N ASP A 401 -32.54 23.25 -19.52
CA ASP A 401 -32.49 22.72 -20.88
C ASP A 401 -32.19 23.80 -21.93
N GLN A 402 -32.35 25.08 -21.57
CA GLN A 402 -32.15 26.20 -22.49
C GLN A 402 -30.71 26.69 -22.53
N VAL A 403 -29.96 26.49 -21.44
CA VAL A 403 -28.60 26.99 -21.30
C VAL A 403 -27.66 25.82 -20.95
N PRO A 404 -26.79 25.39 -21.88
CA PRO A 404 -25.86 24.30 -21.64
C PRO A 404 -25.04 24.56 -20.38
N LYS A 405 -24.99 23.57 -19.47
CA LYS A 405 -24.18 23.61 -18.23
C LYS A 405 -24.60 24.70 -17.23
N LEU A 406 -25.82 25.27 -17.34
CA LEU A 406 -26.35 26.27 -16.41
C LEU A 406 -26.28 25.80 -14.95
N SER A 407 -26.61 24.54 -14.68
CA SER A 407 -26.59 23.96 -13.34
C SER A 407 -25.23 24.10 -12.65
N TYR A 408 -24.13 23.90 -13.38
CA TYR A 408 -22.78 24.09 -12.86
C TYR A 408 -22.45 25.56 -12.60
N ALA A 409 -22.92 26.47 -13.47
CA ALA A 409 -22.72 27.91 -13.28
C ALA A 409 -23.47 28.40 -12.05
N VAL A 410 -24.73 27.99 -11.87
CA VAL A 410 -25.55 28.29 -10.70
C VAL A 410 -24.87 27.76 -9.43
N GLU A 411 -24.44 26.49 -9.44
CA GLU A 411 -23.71 25.91 -8.31
C GLU A 411 -22.44 26.69 -7.97
N LEU A 412 -21.61 26.98 -8.96
CA LEU A 412 -20.36 27.73 -8.77
C LEU A 412 -20.61 29.12 -8.16
N VAL A 413 -21.60 29.86 -8.67
CA VAL A 413 -21.95 31.19 -8.16
C VAL A 413 -22.42 31.11 -6.70
N VAL A 414 -23.33 30.18 -6.39
CA VAL A 414 -23.83 29.97 -5.01
C VAL A 414 -22.69 29.60 -4.06
N VAL A 415 -21.80 28.71 -4.48
CA VAL A 415 -20.65 28.25 -3.70
C VAL A 415 -19.66 29.38 -3.45
N LEU A 416 -19.23 30.10 -4.49
CA LEU A 416 -18.29 31.22 -4.36
C LEU A 416 -18.86 32.34 -3.50
N PHE A 417 -20.13 32.70 -3.71
CA PHE A 417 -20.82 33.69 -2.89
C PHE A 417 -20.83 33.27 -1.42
N THR A 418 -21.27 32.05 -1.13
CA THR A 418 -21.38 31.54 0.25
C THR A 418 -20.01 31.41 0.93
N LEU A 419 -18.98 30.93 0.22
CA LEU A 419 -17.61 30.86 0.74
C LEU A 419 -17.03 32.24 1.03
N THR A 420 -17.32 33.23 0.17
CA THR A 420 -16.91 34.62 0.40
C THR A 420 -17.53 35.15 1.69
N LEU A 421 -18.82 34.90 1.92
CA LEU A 421 -19.48 35.24 3.18
C LEU A 421 -18.88 34.52 4.39
N CYS A 422 -18.61 33.22 4.28
CA CYS A 422 -17.92 32.44 5.33
C CYS A 422 -16.54 33.03 5.67
N GLY A 423 -15.78 33.48 4.66
CA GLY A 423 -14.48 34.12 4.83
C GLY A 423 -14.58 35.48 5.51
N LEU A 424 -15.51 36.33 5.06
CA LEU A 424 -15.78 37.64 5.66
C LEU A 424 -16.20 37.52 7.12
N TRP A 425 -17.02 36.50 7.45
CA TRP A 425 -17.58 36.29 8.79
C TRP A 425 -16.90 35.17 9.57
N ARG A 426 -15.64 34.85 9.26
CA ARG A 426 -14.85 33.79 9.92
C ARG A 426 -14.79 33.89 11.46
N ARG A 427 -14.97 35.11 12.01
CA ARG A 427 -14.99 35.37 13.46
C ARG A 427 -16.31 35.01 14.13
N GLY A 428 -17.33 34.64 13.36
CA GLY A 428 -18.66 34.29 13.86
C GLY A 428 -19.75 35.22 13.34
N VAL A 429 -20.98 34.72 13.39
CA VAL A 429 -22.20 35.43 12.97
C VAL A 429 -22.77 36.22 14.14
N VAL A 430 -22.93 37.54 14.00
CA VAL A 430 -23.29 38.45 15.11
C VAL A 430 -24.72 39.02 15.04
N TRP A 431 -25.32 39.05 13.86
CA TRP A 431 -26.67 39.58 13.62
C TRP A 431 -27.46 38.69 12.67
N ALA A 432 -28.79 38.83 12.70
CA ALA A 432 -29.70 37.87 12.10
C ALA A 432 -29.60 37.78 10.56
N GLY A 433 -29.31 38.90 9.86
CA GLY A 433 -29.15 38.93 8.41
C GLY A 433 -27.98 38.11 7.89
N GLN A 434 -26.86 38.04 8.62
CA GLN A 434 -25.76 37.13 8.28
C GLN A 434 -26.18 35.66 8.36
N SER A 435 -26.95 35.30 9.38
CA SER A 435 -27.47 33.93 9.53
C SER A 435 -28.42 33.57 8.40
N PHE A 436 -29.25 34.53 7.96
CA PHE A 436 -30.12 34.39 6.80
C PHE A 436 -29.32 34.12 5.53
N LEU A 437 -28.32 34.96 5.23
CA LEU A 437 -27.52 34.83 4.00
C LEU A 437 -26.73 33.52 3.93
N LEU A 438 -26.17 33.05 5.05
CA LEU A 438 -25.51 31.74 5.09
C LEU A 438 -26.49 30.57 4.95
N ALA A 439 -27.67 30.66 5.59
CA ALA A 439 -28.71 29.64 5.45
C ALA A 439 -29.25 29.59 4.01
N ALA A 440 -29.50 30.75 3.41
CA ALA A 440 -29.94 30.87 2.02
C ALA A 440 -28.88 30.32 1.07
N GLY A 441 -27.60 30.64 1.29
CA GLY A 441 -26.48 30.13 0.49
C GLY A 441 -26.38 28.60 0.49
N TRP A 442 -26.50 27.96 1.66
CA TRP A 442 -26.42 26.50 1.75
C TRP A 442 -27.68 25.77 1.27
N LEU A 443 -28.88 26.26 1.59
CA LEU A 443 -30.10 25.68 1.04
C LEU A 443 -30.13 25.83 -0.49
N SER A 444 -29.64 26.96 -1.00
CA SER A 444 -29.46 27.18 -2.45
C SER A 444 -28.41 26.26 -3.05
N SER A 445 -27.38 25.85 -2.29
CA SER A 445 -26.39 24.89 -2.79
C SER A 445 -27.00 23.50 -2.93
N LEU A 446 -27.88 23.08 -2.00
CA LEU A 446 -28.66 21.85 -2.16
C LEU A 446 -29.62 21.93 -3.37
N ALA A 447 -30.26 23.08 -3.58
CA ALA A 447 -31.07 23.31 -4.78
C ALA A 447 -30.23 23.21 -6.07
N ALA A 448 -29.02 23.79 -6.07
CA ALA A 448 -28.09 23.67 -7.19
C ALA A 448 -27.59 22.23 -7.40
N THR A 449 -27.33 21.48 -6.33
CA THR A 449 -27.02 20.03 -6.38
C THR A 449 -28.17 19.25 -7.03
N TRP A 450 -29.42 19.58 -6.71
CA TRP A 450 -30.58 18.98 -7.37
C TRP A 450 -30.63 19.34 -8.86
N LEU A 451 -30.38 20.60 -9.23
CA LEU A 451 -30.31 21.00 -10.65
C LEU A 451 -29.23 20.22 -11.41
N VAL A 452 -28.04 20.03 -10.81
CA VAL A 452 -26.99 19.19 -11.41
C VAL A 452 -27.48 17.75 -11.59
N ALA A 453 -28.19 17.18 -10.62
CA ALA A 453 -28.77 15.85 -10.78
C ALA A 453 -29.83 15.81 -11.90
N ALA A 454 -30.73 16.80 -11.93
CA ALA A 454 -31.83 16.89 -12.88
C ALA A 454 -31.35 17.05 -14.34
N GLN A 455 -30.30 17.85 -14.58
CA GLN A 455 -29.72 18.03 -15.91
C GLN A 455 -29.25 16.71 -16.54
N TRP A 456 -28.76 15.78 -15.71
CA TRP A 456 -28.10 14.56 -16.15
C TRP A 456 -28.93 13.30 -15.89
N SER A 457 -30.15 13.43 -15.37
CA SER A 457 -30.99 12.27 -15.01
C SER A 457 -31.78 11.68 -16.16
N GLU A 458 -31.78 12.32 -17.35
CA GLU A 458 -32.62 11.94 -18.49
C GLU A 458 -34.11 11.77 -18.10
N GLY A 459 -34.57 12.52 -17.09
CA GLY A 459 -35.94 12.45 -16.57
C GLY A 459 -36.20 11.36 -15.52
N LYS A 460 -35.22 10.51 -15.18
CA LYS A 460 -35.37 9.48 -14.14
C LYS A 460 -35.27 10.09 -12.74
N ASP A 461 -36.12 9.60 -11.82
CA ASP A 461 -36.03 9.81 -10.37
C ASP A 461 -35.90 11.28 -9.88
N LEU A 462 -36.41 12.24 -10.66
CA LEU A 462 -36.38 13.68 -10.32
C LEU A 462 -37.07 13.99 -8.99
N ILE A 463 -38.17 13.30 -8.69
CA ILE A 463 -38.92 13.47 -7.44
C ILE A 463 -38.11 12.93 -6.26
N ALA A 464 -37.50 11.76 -6.40
CA ALA A 464 -36.72 11.15 -5.32
C ALA A 464 -35.46 11.98 -5.00
N THR A 465 -34.78 12.50 -6.02
CA THR A 465 -33.61 13.38 -5.84
C THR A 465 -33.97 14.73 -5.22
N ALA A 466 -35.10 15.34 -5.62
CA ALA A 466 -35.61 16.54 -4.97
C ALA A 466 -35.97 16.27 -3.50
N ALA A 467 -36.69 15.17 -3.25
CA ALA A 467 -37.17 14.81 -1.93
C ALA A 467 -36.00 14.56 -0.95
N VAL A 468 -34.96 13.83 -1.35
CA VAL A 468 -33.84 13.53 -0.45
C VAL A 468 -33.04 14.78 -0.06
N LEU A 469 -32.83 15.71 -1.00
CA LEU A 469 -32.15 16.98 -0.73
C LEU A 469 -33.02 17.93 0.09
N LEU A 470 -34.32 17.97 -0.18
CA LEU A 470 -35.28 18.71 0.65
C LEU A 470 -35.31 18.17 2.08
N LEU A 471 -35.32 16.84 2.26
CA LEU A 471 -35.27 16.20 3.58
C LEU A 471 -33.97 16.54 4.32
N LEU A 472 -32.81 16.57 3.65
CA LEU A 472 -31.56 17.04 4.26
C LEU A 472 -31.64 18.51 4.70
N GLY A 473 -32.20 19.38 3.84
CA GLY A 473 -32.41 20.79 4.16
C GLY A 473 -33.35 21.00 5.34
N LEU A 474 -34.48 20.29 5.37
CA LEU A 474 -35.47 20.33 6.44
C LEU A 474 -34.94 19.73 7.75
N ALA A 475 -34.19 18.63 7.70
CA ALA A 475 -33.54 18.05 8.87
C ALA A 475 -32.53 19.01 9.49
N TRP A 476 -31.74 19.69 8.66
CA TRP A 476 -30.84 20.74 9.12
C TRP A 476 -31.60 21.92 9.73
N LEU A 477 -32.68 22.38 9.07
CA LEU A 477 -33.53 23.45 9.60
C LEU A 477 -34.14 23.08 10.95
N ALA A 478 -34.58 21.83 11.13
CA ALA A 478 -35.08 21.30 12.39
C ALA A 478 -34.01 21.34 13.50
N VAL A 479 -32.75 21.00 13.17
CA VAL A 479 -31.62 21.14 14.10
C VAL A 479 -31.38 22.60 14.48
N GLN A 480 -31.65 23.56 13.60
CA GLN A 480 -31.51 25.00 13.86
C GLN A 480 -32.78 25.65 14.47
N TRP A 481 -33.85 24.87 14.68
CA TRP A 481 -35.17 25.34 15.13
C TRP A 481 -35.23 25.80 16.60
N PRO A 482 -34.53 25.15 17.56
CA PRO A 482 -34.33 25.71 18.89
C PRO A 482 -33.51 27.03 18.84
N VAL A 483 -33.63 27.89 19.86
CA VAL A 483 -32.83 29.14 19.97
C VAL A 483 -31.36 28.86 20.27
N ARG A 484 -31.09 27.74 20.97
CA ARG A 484 -29.76 27.29 21.37
C ARG A 484 -29.58 25.77 21.23
N PRO A 485 -29.54 25.20 20.03
CA PRO A 485 -28.79 24.00 19.79
C PRO A 485 -27.34 24.44 19.54
N ALA A 486 -26.42 24.01 20.41
CA ALA A 486 -25.00 24.12 20.07
C ALA A 486 -24.79 23.25 18.81
N ASP A 487 -24.66 23.89 17.64
CA ASP A 487 -24.31 23.18 16.41
C ASP A 487 -22.85 22.75 16.56
N ALA A 488 -22.68 21.59 17.20
CA ALA A 488 -21.38 21.09 17.64
C ALA A 488 -20.37 21.01 16.47
N VAL A 489 -20.86 20.92 15.22
CA VAL A 489 -20.04 20.94 14.02
C VAL A 489 -19.46 22.32 13.74
N ARG A 490 -20.25 23.40 13.89
CA ARG A 490 -19.79 24.79 13.67
C ARG A 490 -18.89 25.29 14.79
N GLU A 491 -19.12 24.82 16.01
CA GLU A 491 -18.28 25.12 17.18
C GLU A 491 -16.97 24.32 17.19
N ALA A 492 -16.90 23.22 16.44
CA ALA A 492 -15.71 22.40 16.35
C ALA A 492 -14.55 23.13 15.63
N SER A 493 -13.33 22.74 15.97
CA SER A 493 -12.13 23.20 15.26
C SER A 493 -12.21 22.88 13.76
N TRP A 494 -11.54 23.70 12.94
CA TRP A 494 -11.48 23.50 11.49
C TRP A 494 -10.99 22.10 11.09
N ARG A 495 -10.21 21.45 11.97
CA ARG A 495 -9.67 20.10 11.79
C ARG A 495 -10.75 19.04 11.89
N VAL A 496 -11.56 19.09 12.95
CA VAL A 496 -12.69 18.17 13.16
C VAL A 496 -13.70 18.29 12.03
N ARG A 497 -13.96 19.53 11.62
CA ARG A 497 -14.75 19.88 10.44
C ARG A 497 -14.19 19.27 9.15
N GLY A 498 -12.89 19.48 8.86
CA GLY A 498 -12.23 18.89 7.70
C GLY A 498 -12.29 17.36 7.68
N MET A 499 -12.17 16.70 8.83
CA MET A 499 -12.30 15.24 8.94
C MET A 499 -13.72 14.76 8.65
N LEU A 500 -14.74 15.45 9.16
CA LEU A 500 -16.14 15.11 8.87
C LEU A 500 -16.44 15.25 7.37
N TRP A 501 -15.99 16.35 6.76
CA TRP A 501 -16.11 16.54 5.31
C TRP A 501 -15.40 15.44 4.52
N THR A 502 -14.19 15.08 4.92
CA THR A 502 -13.44 13.97 4.31
C THR A 502 -14.22 12.67 4.38
N ALA A 503 -14.79 12.33 5.55
CA ALA A 503 -15.59 11.12 5.69
C ALA A 503 -16.84 11.14 4.79
N CYS A 504 -17.49 12.30 4.63
CA CYS A 504 -18.62 12.47 3.71
C CYS A 504 -18.20 12.29 2.24
N LEU A 505 -17.04 12.84 1.85
CA LEU A 505 -16.47 12.68 0.52
C LEU A 505 -16.13 11.22 0.21
N LEU A 506 -15.54 10.50 1.17
CA LEU A 506 -15.27 9.07 1.05
C LEU A 506 -16.55 8.26 0.89
N VAL A 507 -17.61 8.57 1.65
CA VAL A 507 -18.95 7.96 1.48
C VAL A 507 -19.47 8.17 0.07
N CYS A 508 -19.35 9.38 -0.48
CA CYS A 508 -19.74 9.65 -1.88
C CYS A 508 -18.91 8.81 -2.86
N GLY A 509 -17.59 8.71 -2.65
CA GLY A 509 -16.71 7.88 -3.47
C GLY A 509 -17.06 6.38 -3.43
N VAL A 510 -17.42 5.85 -2.24
CA VAL A 510 -17.91 4.47 -2.11
C VAL A 510 -19.17 4.31 -2.93
N VAL A 511 -20.19 5.15 -2.72
CA VAL A 511 -21.46 5.08 -3.45
C VAL A 511 -21.24 5.16 -4.96
N ALA A 512 -20.38 6.06 -5.43
CA ALA A 512 -20.04 6.18 -6.85
C ALA A 512 -19.47 4.89 -7.44
N SER A 513 -18.60 4.23 -6.67
CA SER A 513 -17.93 3.00 -7.08
C SER A 513 -18.91 1.82 -7.09
N LEU A 514 -19.82 1.75 -6.12
CA LEU A 514 -20.82 0.68 -6.03
C LEU A 514 -21.94 0.83 -7.07
N GLY A 515 -22.45 2.05 -7.23
CA GLY A 515 -23.56 2.34 -8.15
C GLY A 515 -23.11 2.39 -9.61
N GLY A 516 -21.89 2.85 -9.89
CA GLY A 516 -21.38 3.06 -11.25
C GLY A 516 -20.57 1.92 -11.84
N GLY A 517 -20.03 1.04 -10.99
CA GLY A 517 -19.18 -0.08 -11.42
C GLY A 517 -19.96 -1.39 -11.46
N GLY A 518 -20.41 -1.82 -12.65
CA GLY A 518 -21.09 -3.11 -12.81
C GLY A 518 -20.27 -4.29 -12.26
N TYR A 519 -18.95 -4.26 -12.42
CA TYR A 519 -18.04 -5.26 -11.86
C TYR A 519 -17.95 -5.19 -10.32
N ILE A 520 -17.80 -4.00 -9.73
CA ILE A 520 -17.80 -3.82 -8.26
C ILE A 520 -19.11 -4.32 -7.66
N GLY A 521 -20.24 -3.92 -8.24
CA GLY A 521 -21.57 -4.35 -7.81
C GLY A 521 -21.70 -5.87 -7.86
N HIS A 522 -21.30 -6.49 -8.98
CA HIS A 522 -21.32 -7.94 -9.13
C HIS A 522 -20.46 -8.64 -8.07
N ARG A 523 -19.23 -8.16 -7.83
CA ARG A 523 -18.32 -8.70 -6.80
C ARG A 523 -18.89 -8.61 -5.38
N LEU A 524 -19.70 -7.61 -5.07
CA LEU A 524 -20.40 -7.53 -3.78
C LEU A 524 -21.57 -8.51 -3.72
N SER A 525 -22.32 -8.68 -4.81
CA SER A 525 -23.46 -9.62 -4.87
C SER A 525 -23.05 -11.09 -4.78
N THR A 526 -21.88 -11.47 -5.32
CA THR A 526 -21.37 -12.85 -5.29
C THR A 526 -20.57 -13.13 -4.01
N GLY A 527 -20.93 -12.49 -2.90
CA GLY A 527 -20.31 -12.64 -1.57
C GLY A 527 -20.27 -14.09 -1.09
N GLN A 528 -21.43 -14.74 -1.11
CA GLN A 528 -21.62 -16.08 -0.57
C GLN A 528 -20.86 -17.16 -1.37
N GLN A 529 -20.99 -17.15 -2.71
CA GLN A 529 -20.33 -18.12 -3.59
C GLN A 529 -18.80 -18.10 -3.46
N ASP A 530 -18.21 -16.92 -3.27
CA ASP A 530 -16.75 -16.80 -3.06
C ASP A 530 -16.32 -17.33 -1.69
N LEU A 531 -17.14 -17.18 -0.66
CA LEU A 531 -16.84 -17.70 0.67
C LEU A 531 -16.87 -19.24 0.67
N GLU A 532 -17.87 -19.84 0.04
CA GLU A 532 -17.96 -21.30 -0.14
C GLU A 532 -16.71 -21.84 -0.87
N GLY A 533 -16.36 -21.26 -2.03
CA GLY A 533 -15.15 -21.66 -2.76
C GLY A 533 -13.84 -21.45 -1.98
N ARG A 534 -13.78 -20.46 -1.09
CA ARG A 534 -12.62 -20.26 -0.20
C ARG A 534 -12.55 -21.31 0.90
N LEU A 535 -13.67 -21.67 1.52
CA LEU A 535 -13.72 -22.73 2.53
C LEU A 535 -13.27 -24.08 1.94
N ASP A 536 -13.71 -24.38 0.72
CA ASP A 536 -13.29 -25.60 0.00
C ASP A 536 -11.78 -25.58 -0.27
N HIS A 537 -11.24 -24.45 -0.75
CA HIS A 537 -9.81 -24.31 -1.00
C HIS A 537 -8.98 -24.40 0.27
N TRP A 538 -9.45 -23.84 1.39
CA TRP A 538 -8.77 -23.93 2.68
C TRP A 538 -8.80 -25.36 3.22
N SER A 539 -9.93 -26.05 3.09
CA SER A 539 -10.05 -27.48 3.43
C SER A 539 -9.06 -28.32 2.63
N LEU A 540 -9.01 -28.10 1.31
CA LEU A 540 -8.05 -28.74 0.42
C LEU A 540 -6.60 -28.44 0.84
N SER A 541 -6.28 -27.18 1.10
CA SER A 541 -4.93 -26.76 1.50
C SER A 541 -4.50 -27.40 2.83
N MET A 542 -5.40 -27.54 3.81
CA MET A 542 -5.14 -28.29 5.04
C MET A 542 -4.91 -29.77 4.78
N SER A 543 -5.61 -30.38 3.82
CA SER A 543 -5.44 -31.80 3.49
C SER A 543 -4.09 -32.14 2.84
N LEU A 544 -3.34 -31.13 2.37
CA LEU A 544 -1.95 -31.28 1.90
C LEU A 544 -0.95 -31.50 3.05
N LEU A 545 -1.31 -31.23 4.30
CA LEU A 545 -0.49 -31.51 5.47
C LEU A 545 -0.65 -32.99 5.88
N LYS A 546 0.25 -33.83 5.38
CA LYS A 546 0.25 -35.28 5.61
C LYS A 546 1.21 -35.65 6.72
N GLY A 547 0.73 -36.34 7.75
CA GLY A 547 1.53 -36.80 8.88
C GLY A 547 1.63 -35.78 10.02
N MET A 548 1.97 -36.28 11.21
CA MET A 548 2.02 -35.47 12.43
C MET A 548 3.18 -34.46 12.42
N ASP A 549 4.28 -34.78 11.74
CA ASP A 549 5.42 -33.90 11.58
C ASP A 549 5.08 -32.67 10.73
N ALA A 550 4.34 -32.85 9.63
CA ALA A 550 3.85 -31.75 8.80
C ALA A 550 2.86 -30.86 9.56
N TRP A 551 2.01 -31.42 10.43
CA TRP A 551 1.14 -30.64 11.29
C TRP A 551 1.91 -29.85 12.37
N LEU A 552 2.94 -30.45 12.97
CA LEU A 552 3.72 -29.82 14.04
C LEU A 552 4.68 -28.74 13.53
N LEU A 553 5.41 -29.02 12.45
CA LEU A 553 6.53 -28.22 11.94
C LEU A 553 6.32 -27.67 10.53
N GLY A 554 5.23 -28.05 9.85
CA GLY A 554 4.91 -27.62 8.48
C GLY A 554 5.58 -28.47 7.41
N GLN A 555 5.16 -28.27 6.17
CA GLN A 555 5.79 -28.82 4.94
C GLN A 555 7.02 -28.02 4.51
N GLY A 556 7.22 -26.85 5.11
CA GLY A 556 8.29 -25.92 4.78
C GLY A 556 7.84 -24.72 3.96
N THR A 557 8.53 -23.60 4.16
CA THR A 557 8.21 -22.33 3.51
C THR A 557 8.37 -22.47 1.99
N GLY A 558 7.46 -21.90 1.22
CA GLY A 558 7.52 -21.90 -0.25
C GLY A 558 7.13 -23.20 -0.94
N ARG A 559 6.60 -24.19 -0.21
CA ARG A 559 6.23 -25.48 -0.80
C ARG A 559 4.77 -25.63 -1.22
N PHE A 560 3.91 -24.66 -0.91
CA PHE A 560 2.47 -24.78 -1.21
C PHE A 560 2.18 -25.04 -2.68
N ALA A 561 2.66 -24.18 -3.59
CA ALA A 561 2.40 -24.34 -5.03
C ALA A 561 2.89 -25.70 -5.57
N ALA A 562 4.02 -26.18 -5.05
CA ALA A 562 4.55 -27.49 -5.40
C ALA A 562 3.71 -28.64 -4.86
N SER A 563 3.30 -28.58 -3.59
CA SER A 563 2.44 -29.59 -2.98
C SER A 563 1.06 -29.60 -3.62
N PHE A 564 0.50 -28.44 -3.97
CA PHE A 564 -0.77 -28.31 -4.68
C PHE A 564 -0.69 -28.90 -6.09
N ALA A 565 0.37 -28.59 -6.86
CA ALA A 565 0.55 -29.14 -8.20
C ALA A 565 0.65 -30.68 -8.18
N ASN A 566 1.32 -31.25 -7.18
CA ASN A 566 1.55 -32.69 -7.11
C ASN A 566 0.39 -33.47 -6.47
N GLN A 567 -0.24 -32.92 -5.43
CA GLN A 567 -1.17 -33.64 -4.57
C GLN A 567 -2.60 -33.05 -4.56
N GLY A 568 -2.78 -31.86 -5.13
CA GLY A 568 -4.10 -31.25 -5.31
C GLY A 568 -4.90 -31.89 -6.46
N PRO A 569 -6.10 -31.36 -6.74
CA PRO A 569 -6.98 -31.88 -7.77
C PRO A 569 -6.29 -31.89 -9.13
N PHE A 570 -6.40 -33.01 -9.85
CA PHE A 570 -5.77 -33.20 -11.15
C PHE A 570 -6.14 -32.10 -12.16
N GLU A 571 -7.40 -31.69 -12.17
CA GLU A 571 -7.91 -30.65 -13.07
C GLU A 571 -7.48 -29.23 -12.68
N ALA A 572 -6.98 -29.01 -11.47
CA ALA A 572 -6.53 -27.70 -11.01
C ALA A 572 -5.03 -27.46 -11.26
N ARG A 573 -4.31 -28.43 -11.85
CA ARG A 573 -2.88 -28.28 -12.12
C ARG A 573 -2.63 -27.17 -13.14
N VAL A 574 -1.62 -26.36 -12.87
CA VAL A 574 -1.17 -25.24 -13.71
C VAL A 574 0.05 -25.64 -14.52
N GLY A 575 0.30 -24.88 -15.59
CA GLY A 575 1.54 -25.00 -16.34
C GLY A 575 2.75 -24.58 -15.50
N ASP A 576 3.92 -24.98 -15.97
CA ASP A 576 5.20 -24.73 -15.34
C ASP A 576 6.30 -24.60 -16.40
N HIS A 577 7.47 -24.13 -15.98
CA HIS A 577 8.66 -24.14 -16.81
C HIS A 577 9.86 -24.69 -16.04
N ARG A 578 10.79 -25.30 -16.78
CA ARG A 578 12.08 -25.72 -16.23
C ARG A 578 13.18 -25.43 -17.22
N TRP A 579 14.18 -24.69 -16.77
CA TRP A 579 15.43 -24.53 -17.52
C TRP A 579 16.28 -25.79 -17.37
N ASN A 580 16.69 -26.36 -18.50
CA ASN A 580 17.54 -27.52 -18.58
C ASN A 580 18.94 -27.06 -19.04
N PRO A 581 20.00 -27.30 -18.25
CA PRO A 581 21.35 -26.97 -18.66
C PRO A 581 21.78 -27.79 -19.88
N PRO A 582 22.79 -27.32 -20.63
CA PRO A 582 23.35 -28.07 -21.75
C PRO A 582 23.79 -29.48 -21.34
N ALA A 583 23.43 -30.49 -22.15
CA ALA A 583 23.86 -31.87 -21.90
C ALA A 583 25.39 -32.00 -22.01
N THR A 584 26.04 -32.55 -20.99
CA THR A 584 27.51 -32.67 -20.92
C THR A 584 28.09 -33.76 -21.83
N ASP A 585 27.26 -34.68 -22.32
CA ASP A 585 27.71 -35.95 -22.89
C ASP A 585 27.74 -35.97 -24.44
N ALA A 586 27.56 -34.81 -25.09
CA ALA A 586 27.48 -34.70 -26.55
C ALA A 586 28.83 -34.37 -27.23
N VAL A 587 29.10 -35.01 -28.37
CA VAL A 587 30.32 -34.79 -29.18
C VAL A 587 30.19 -33.51 -30.02
N PRO A 588 31.14 -32.55 -29.94
CA PRO A 588 31.13 -31.35 -30.76
C PRO A 588 31.07 -31.66 -32.26
N GLY A 589 30.13 -31.04 -32.99
CA GLY A 589 29.99 -31.18 -34.45
C GLY A 589 29.08 -32.32 -34.94
N ALA A 590 28.52 -33.13 -34.04
CA ALA A 590 27.44 -34.04 -34.42
C ALA A 590 26.17 -33.27 -34.81
N LEU A 591 25.36 -33.82 -35.71
CA LEU A 591 23.98 -33.36 -35.93
C LEU A 591 23.05 -34.29 -35.15
N ASP A 592 21.99 -33.74 -34.55
CA ASP A 592 20.93 -34.60 -34.01
C ASP A 592 20.17 -35.29 -35.15
N SER A 593 19.32 -36.28 -34.82
CA SER A 593 18.53 -37.03 -35.80
C SER A 593 17.57 -36.15 -36.63
N ALA A 594 17.44 -34.87 -36.29
CA ALA A 594 16.64 -33.87 -36.98
C ALA A 594 17.50 -32.87 -37.79
N GLY A 595 18.81 -33.07 -37.89
CA GLY A 595 19.70 -32.25 -38.71
C GLY A 595 20.10 -30.91 -38.09
N PHE A 596 19.87 -30.70 -36.80
CA PHE A 596 20.36 -29.51 -36.09
C PHE A 596 21.74 -29.78 -35.48
N PRO A 597 22.57 -28.73 -35.28
CA PRO A 597 23.81 -28.86 -34.54
C PRO A 597 23.52 -29.52 -33.18
N ALA A 598 24.13 -30.66 -32.91
CA ALA A 598 24.15 -31.32 -31.59
C ALA A 598 25.07 -30.59 -30.61
N VAL A 599 25.20 -29.27 -30.79
CA VAL A 599 25.86 -28.41 -29.80
C VAL A 599 24.99 -28.50 -28.55
N PRO A 600 25.57 -28.78 -27.38
CA PRO A 600 24.82 -28.77 -26.15
C PRO A 600 24.35 -27.32 -25.91
N THR A 601 23.09 -27.06 -26.23
CA THR A 601 22.40 -25.80 -25.95
C THR A 601 21.45 -26.02 -24.78
N PRO A 602 21.26 -25.03 -23.91
CA PRO A 602 20.22 -25.12 -22.90
C PRO A 602 18.85 -25.20 -23.56
N THR A 603 17.90 -25.81 -22.87
CA THR A 603 16.50 -25.87 -23.32
C THR A 603 15.57 -25.46 -22.19
N VAL A 604 14.33 -25.12 -22.54
CA VAL A 604 13.27 -24.88 -21.56
C VAL A 604 12.15 -25.87 -21.79
N THR A 605 11.87 -26.69 -20.79
CA THR A 605 10.63 -27.47 -20.77
C THR A 605 9.51 -26.53 -20.35
N LEU A 606 8.48 -26.40 -21.19
CA LEU A 606 7.27 -25.64 -20.93
C LEU A 606 6.08 -26.61 -20.89
N THR A 607 5.24 -26.49 -19.87
CA THR A 607 4.02 -27.29 -19.75
C THR A 607 2.79 -26.40 -19.69
N SER A 608 1.67 -26.90 -20.21
CA SER A 608 0.36 -26.29 -19.98
C SER A 608 -0.33 -26.90 -18.77
N GLY A 609 -1.34 -26.20 -18.27
CA GLY A 609 -2.19 -26.71 -17.20
C GLY A 609 -3.14 -27.82 -17.64
N LEU A 610 -3.78 -28.42 -16.65
CA LEU A 610 -4.86 -29.39 -16.80
C LEU A 610 -6.24 -28.80 -16.51
N HIS A 611 -6.31 -27.49 -16.26
CA HIS A 611 -7.55 -26.75 -16.11
C HIS A 611 -8.12 -26.37 -17.49
N THR A 612 -9.29 -25.74 -17.49
CA THR A 612 -9.90 -25.21 -18.72
C THR A 612 -8.97 -24.22 -19.38
N MET A 613 -8.53 -24.53 -20.60
CA MET A 613 -7.61 -23.70 -21.37
C MET A 613 -8.41 -22.63 -22.10
N GLY A 614 -8.19 -21.37 -21.73
CA GLY A 614 -8.66 -20.20 -22.45
C GLY A 614 -7.58 -19.12 -22.47
N SER A 615 -7.84 -18.02 -23.18
CA SER A 615 -6.83 -16.98 -23.37
C SER A 615 -6.35 -16.35 -22.05
N GLY A 616 -7.20 -16.25 -21.02
CA GLY A 616 -6.83 -15.70 -19.72
C GLY A 616 -6.22 -16.72 -18.75
N GLU A 617 -6.27 -18.00 -19.10
CA GLU A 617 -5.88 -19.12 -18.25
C GLU A 617 -4.49 -19.67 -18.60
N LEU A 618 -3.91 -19.24 -19.73
CA LEU A 618 -2.60 -19.74 -20.17
C LEU A 618 -1.46 -19.39 -19.20
N TYR A 619 -0.62 -20.39 -18.93
CA TYR A 619 0.70 -20.16 -18.37
C TYR A 619 1.61 -19.57 -19.44
N ARG A 620 2.04 -18.34 -19.22
CA ARG A 620 2.86 -17.58 -20.17
C ARG A 620 4.28 -17.48 -19.67
N LEU A 621 5.23 -17.82 -20.52
CA LEU A 621 6.62 -17.49 -20.32
C LEU A 621 6.94 -16.23 -21.15
N SER A 622 7.28 -15.14 -20.48
CA SER A 622 7.26 -13.81 -21.07
C SER A 622 8.56 -13.02 -20.89
N GLN A 623 8.83 -12.07 -21.77
CA GLN A 623 9.97 -11.16 -21.73
C GLN A 623 9.54 -9.76 -22.15
N ARG A 624 10.03 -8.73 -21.44
CA ARG A 624 9.78 -7.32 -21.81
C ARG A 624 10.47 -6.97 -23.12
N VAL A 625 9.75 -6.26 -23.99
CA VAL A 625 10.28 -5.74 -25.25
C VAL A 625 10.19 -4.21 -25.25
N SER A 626 11.17 -3.52 -25.84
CA SER A 626 11.31 -2.06 -25.74
C SER A 626 10.46 -1.29 -26.75
N ALA A 627 10.37 -1.79 -27.98
CA ALA A 627 9.63 -1.20 -29.08
C ALA A 627 9.32 -2.29 -30.11
N VAL A 628 8.20 -2.15 -30.82
CA VAL A 628 7.79 -3.06 -31.90
C VAL A 628 7.16 -2.23 -33.00
N GLY A 629 7.54 -2.47 -34.26
CA GLY A 629 7.03 -1.70 -35.40
C GLY A 629 7.12 -2.45 -36.73
N GLY A 630 6.16 -2.17 -37.61
CA GLY A 630 6.04 -2.84 -38.91
C GLY A 630 5.62 -4.31 -38.79
N ASP A 631 6.07 -5.16 -39.71
CA ASP A 631 5.70 -6.58 -39.74
C ASP A 631 6.48 -7.38 -38.69
N VAL A 632 5.76 -8.18 -37.90
CA VAL A 632 6.29 -8.99 -36.79
C VAL A 632 6.18 -10.47 -37.14
N ALA A 633 7.26 -11.22 -36.91
CA ALA A 633 7.30 -12.66 -37.08
C ALA A 633 8.09 -13.34 -35.97
N ALA A 634 7.69 -14.57 -35.65
CA ALA A 634 8.37 -15.42 -34.69
C ALA A 634 8.87 -16.71 -35.36
N ALA A 635 10.00 -17.22 -34.89
CA ALA A 635 10.49 -18.57 -35.18
C ALA A 635 10.77 -19.28 -33.85
N VAL A 636 10.15 -20.42 -33.64
CA VAL A 636 10.33 -21.22 -32.42
C VAL A 636 10.89 -22.58 -32.80
N VAL A 637 12.02 -22.95 -32.20
CA VAL A 637 12.62 -24.27 -32.35
C VAL A 637 12.20 -25.11 -31.14
N LEU A 638 11.41 -26.14 -31.39
CA LEU A 638 10.79 -26.94 -30.34
C LEU A 638 10.77 -28.43 -30.68
N ARG A 639 10.58 -29.27 -29.66
CA ARG A 639 10.19 -30.67 -29.82
C ARG A 639 9.07 -31.05 -28.88
N THR A 640 8.23 -31.98 -29.31
CA THR A 640 7.17 -32.54 -28.47
C THR A 640 6.85 -33.97 -28.89
N ARG A 641 6.29 -34.74 -27.95
CA ARG A 641 5.80 -36.11 -28.14
C ARG A 641 4.27 -36.17 -28.20
N GLN A 642 3.59 -35.03 -28.04
CA GLN A 642 2.15 -34.92 -27.96
C GLN A 642 1.68 -33.85 -28.94
N HIS A 643 0.45 -34.00 -29.45
CA HIS A 643 -0.23 -32.91 -30.12
C HIS A 643 -0.40 -31.72 -29.14
N THR A 644 -0.12 -30.50 -29.60
CA THR A 644 -0.27 -29.28 -28.81
C THR A 644 -0.54 -28.07 -29.70
N GLN A 645 -0.92 -26.95 -29.09
CA GLN A 645 -1.09 -25.67 -29.77
C GLN A 645 -0.13 -24.65 -29.18
N LEU A 646 0.81 -24.18 -29.99
CA LEU A 646 1.76 -23.15 -29.61
C LEU A 646 1.15 -21.77 -29.86
N ARG A 647 1.18 -20.90 -28.84
CA ARG A 647 0.85 -19.48 -28.96
C ARG A 647 2.11 -18.64 -28.78
N VAL A 648 2.33 -17.71 -29.71
CA VAL A 648 3.31 -16.63 -29.55
C VAL A 648 2.58 -15.31 -29.65
N GLU A 649 2.84 -14.41 -28.71
CA GLU A 649 2.15 -13.12 -28.62
C GLU A 649 3.10 -11.98 -28.21
N VAL A 650 2.78 -10.78 -28.66
CA VAL A 650 3.30 -9.51 -28.13
C VAL A 650 2.13 -8.66 -27.71
N CYS A 651 2.07 -8.27 -26.45
CA CYS A 651 0.93 -7.54 -25.89
C CYS A 651 1.33 -6.24 -25.19
N GLU A 652 0.46 -5.24 -25.28
CA GLU A 652 0.43 -4.11 -24.35
C GLU A 652 -0.07 -4.59 -22.99
N LYS A 653 0.83 -4.87 -22.06
CA LYS A 653 0.51 -5.53 -20.79
C LYS A 653 1.37 -4.97 -19.66
N HIS A 654 0.74 -4.44 -18.61
CA HIS A 654 1.47 -4.04 -17.41
C HIS A 654 1.97 -5.25 -16.63
N LEU A 655 1.08 -6.14 -16.17
CA LEU A 655 1.48 -7.36 -15.46
C LEU A 655 0.62 -8.59 -15.77
N LEU A 656 -0.71 -8.48 -15.66
CA LEU A 656 -1.65 -9.61 -15.84
C LEU A 656 -2.51 -9.43 -17.10
N TYR A 657 -3.28 -8.35 -17.16
CA TYR A 657 -4.30 -8.20 -18.18
C TYR A 657 -3.71 -7.51 -19.43
N PRO A 658 -3.71 -8.18 -20.60
CA PRO A 658 -3.33 -7.53 -21.84
C PRO A 658 -4.42 -6.56 -22.31
N LEU A 659 -4.03 -5.43 -22.88
CA LEU A 659 -4.93 -4.46 -23.50
C LEU A 659 -5.13 -4.76 -25.00
N ARG A 660 -4.04 -4.89 -25.74
CA ARG A 660 -4.00 -5.25 -27.17
C ARG A 660 -2.85 -6.22 -27.40
N CYS A 661 -3.04 -7.19 -28.28
CA CYS A 661 -2.02 -8.18 -28.62
C CYS A 661 -1.88 -8.34 -30.14
N LEU A 662 -0.65 -8.59 -30.58
CA LEU A 662 -0.31 -9.24 -31.83
C LEU A 662 0.02 -10.68 -31.50
N ASP A 663 -0.82 -11.63 -31.92
CA ASP A 663 -0.61 -13.04 -31.57
C ASP A 663 -0.97 -14.00 -32.69
N ARG A 664 -0.34 -15.17 -32.63
CA ARG A 664 -0.60 -16.27 -33.55
C ARG A 664 -0.59 -17.59 -32.79
N GLN A 665 -1.51 -18.48 -33.17
CA GLN A 665 -1.59 -19.84 -32.65
C GLN A 665 -1.47 -20.83 -33.79
N VAL A 666 -0.70 -21.90 -33.58
CA VAL A 666 -0.45 -22.95 -34.57
C VAL A 666 -0.47 -24.31 -33.88
N GLU A 667 -1.12 -25.29 -34.50
CA GLU A 667 -1.11 -26.69 -34.08
C GLU A 667 0.23 -27.35 -34.41
N ILE A 668 0.75 -28.10 -33.45
CA ILE A 668 2.05 -28.76 -33.52
C ILE A 668 1.85 -30.26 -33.41
N GLU A 669 2.14 -30.96 -34.51
CA GLU A 669 2.15 -32.42 -34.55
C GLU A 669 3.49 -32.98 -34.02
N PRO A 670 3.47 -34.12 -33.31
CA PRO A 670 4.68 -34.74 -32.80
C PRO A 670 5.44 -35.44 -33.93
N GLN A 671 6.66 -34.98 -34.23
CA GLN A 671 7.54 -35.60 -35.23
C GLN A 671 8.43 -36.70 -34.58
N GLY A 672 7.80 -37.65 -33.88
CA GLY A 672 8.54 -38.68 -33.13
C GLY A 672 9.45 -38.11 -32.02
N GLY A 673 9.20 -36.88 -31.56
CA GLY A 673 10.04 -36.17 -30.61
C GLY A 673 11.27 -35.48 -31.23
N ALA A 674 11.37 -35.42 -32.56
CA ALA A 674 12.39 -34.65 -33.27
C ALA A 674 12.21 -33.13 -33.06
N TRP A 675 13.30 -32.39 -33.21
CA TRP A 675 13.27 -30.92 -33.25
C TRP A 675 12.64 -30.45 -34.55
N GLN A 676 11.78 -29.43 -34.45
CA GLN A 676 11.11 -28.81 -35.59
C GLN A 676 11.11 -27.27 -35.43
N VAL A 677 11.16 -26.57 -36.56
CA VAL A 677 11.08 -25.09 -36.61
C VAL A 677 9.68 -24.67 -36.98
N VAL A 678 9.04 -23.89 -36.12
CA VAL A 678 7.72 -23.33 -36.34
C VAL A 678 7.87 -21.84 -36.63
N ARG A 679 7.43 -21.40 -37.82
CA ARG A 679 7.46 -19.99 -38.22
C ARG A 679 6.05 -19.41 -38.16
N LEU A 680 5.87 -18.32 -37.41
CA LEU A 680 4.58 -17.69 -37.19
C LEU A 680 4.65 -16.21 -37.62
N PRO A 681 3.98 -15.81 -38.71
CA PRO A 681 3.77 -14.39 -38.99
C PRO A 681 2.69 -13.86 -38.04
N LEU A 682 3.05 -12.96 -37.12
CA LEU A 682 2.12 -12.33 -36.17
C LEU A 682 1.32 -11.20 -36.83
N GLY A 683 1.87 -10.59 -37.88
CA GLY A 683 1.24 -9.52 -38.64
C GLY A 683 1.86 -8.16 -38.38
N LYS A 684 1.22 -7.10 -38.88
CA LYS A 684 1.72 -5.73 -38.79
C LYS A 684 1.33 -5.09 -37.46
N ALA A 685 2.31 -4.55 -36.74
CA ALA A 685 2.07 -3.79 -35.53
C ALA A 685 1.34 -2.47 -35.82
N PRO A 686 0.33 -2.09 -35.00
CA PRO A 686 -0.28 -0.76 -35.08
C PRO A 686 0.75 0.35 -34.93
N ASP A 687 0.55 1.49 -35.59
CA ASP A 687 1.47 2.63 -35.53
C ASP A 687 1.59 3.22 -34.10
N ASP A 688 0.57 3.03 -33.25
CA ASP A 688 0.52 3.48 -31.86
C ASP A 688 0.82 2.35 -30.84
N PHE A 689 1.37 1.22 -31.28
CA PHE A 689 1.63 0.08 -30.42
C PHE A 689 2.74 0.37 -29.41
N GLY A 690 2.46 0.17 -28.13
CA GLY A 690 3.34 0.63 -27.04
C GLY A 690 3.04 2.06 -26.58
N GLY A 691 1.99 2.70 -27.11
CA GLY A 691 1.52 4.01 -26.70
C GLY A 691 2.42 5.16 -27.13
N SER A 692 2.04 6.38 -26.75
CA SER A 692 2.80 7.59 -27.08
C SER A 692 3.97 7.79 -26.12
N ARG A 693 4.94 8.65 -26.49
CA ARG A 693 6.08 9.03 -25.62
C ARG A 693 5.66 9.56 -24.23
N TRP A 694 4.51 10.20 -24.14
CA TRP A 694 3.99 10.79 -22.90
C TRP A 694 3.09 9.82 -22.11
N MET A 695 2.65 8.73 -22.74
CA MET A 695 1.82 7.70 -22.14
C MET A 695 2.25 6.31 -22.64
N PRO A 696 3.47 5.87 -22.28
CA PRO A 696 4.03 4.62 -22.78
C PRO A 696 3.30 3.43 -22.15
N ARG A 697 2.89 2.49 -23.00
CA ARG A 697 2.36 1.19 -22.61
C ARG A 697 3.48 0.17 -22.69
N GLN A 698 3.64 -0.63 -21.64
CA GLN A 698 4.65 -1.67 -21.61
C GLN A 698 4.29 -2.79 -22.58
N LEU A 699 5.27 -3.21 -23.37
CA LEU A 699 5.15 -4.33 -24.30
C LEU A 699 5.81 -5.57 -23.72
N THR A 700 5.14 -6.71 -23.87
CA THR A 700 5.58 -8.00 -23.37
C THR A 700 5.40 -9.05 -24.45
N ALA A 701 6.48 -9.70 -24.84
CA ALA A 701 6.45 -10.89 -25.69
C ALA A 701 6.26 -12.13 -24.81
N ALA A 702 5.46 -13.09 -25.25
CA ALA A 702 5.24 -14.34 -24.51
C ALA A 702 5.09 -15.54 -25.43
N VAL A 703 5.50 -16.70 -24.91
CA VAL A 703 5.22 -18.03 -25.46
C VAL A 703 4.37 -18.80 -24.47
N ALA A 704 3.34 -19.48 -24.96
CA ALA A 704 2.42 -20.27 -24.17
C ALA A 704 1.90 -21.48 -24.95
N LEU A 705 1.38 -22.46 -24.21
CA LEU A 705 0.74 -23.64 -24.77
C LEU A 705 -0.77 -23.57 -24.51
N ASN A 706 -1.57 -23.63 -25.57
CA ASN A 706 -3.03 -23.60 -25.51
C ASN A 706 -3.63 -24.99 -25.78
N TRP A 707 -3.10 -26.00 -25.10
CA TRP A 707 -3.61 -27.36 -25.16
C TRP A 707 -3.63 -27.94 -23.76
N ARG A 708 -4.65 -28.71 -23.38
CA ARG A 708 -4.75 -29.25 -22.02
C ARG A 708 -3.69 -30.34 -21.82
N GLY A 709 -2.82 -30.18 -20.81
CA GLY A 709 -1.85 -31.21 -20.40
C GLY A 709 -0.72 -31.51 -21.39
N SER A 710 -0.31 -30.53 -22.17
CA SER A 710 0.78 -30.67 -23.13
C SER A 710 2.14 -30.29 -22.56
N LEU A 711 3.20 -30.87 -23.14
CA LEU A 711 4.58 -30.58 -22.81
C LEU A 711 5.37 -30.31 -24.09
N VAL A 712 6.15 -29.23 -24.08
CA VAL A 712 7.04 -28.85 -25.16
C VAL A 712 8.41 -28.55 -24.59
N GLU A 713 9.46 -28.97 -25.29
CA GLU A 713 10.81 -28.52 -25.01
C GLU A 713 11.22 -27.50 -26.06
N LEU A 714 11.62 -26.31 -25.60
CA LEU A 714 12.01 -25.17 -26.41
C LEU A 714 13.53 -25.08 -26.43
N ARG A 715 14.12 -25.00 -27.64
CA ARG A 715 15.54 -24.71 -27.83
C ARG A 715 15.76 -23.22 -28.05
N SER A 716 14.90 -22.57 -28.83
CA SER A 716 14.94 -21.13 -29.01
C SER A 716 13.57 -20.54 -29.32
N VAL A 717 13.39 -19.29 -28.91
CA VAL A 717 12.28 -18.43 -29.30
C VAL A 717 12.89 -17.17 -29.91
N GLU A 718 12.73 -17.02 -31.21
CA GLU A 718 13.11 -15.83 -31.95
C GLU A 718 11.86 -15.03 -32.26
N LEU A 719 11.92 -13.73 -32.03
CA LEU A 719 10.86 -12.79 -32.37
C LEU A 719 11.54 -11.54 -32.92
N ALA A 720 11.16 -11.17 -34.12
CA ALA A 720 11.74 -10.03 -34.81
C ALA A 720 10.66 -9.21 -35.52
N ASP A 721 10.95 -7.93 -35.70
CA ASP A 721 10.14 -7.06 -36.53
C ASP A 721 10.95 -6.50 -37.71
N SER A 722 10.24 -5.90 -38.67
CA SER A 722 10.84 -5.30 -39.87
C SER A 722 11.62 -3.99 -39.61
N GLN A 723 11.48 -3.37 -38.43
CA GLN A 723 12.04 -2.03 -38.16
C GLN A 723 13.26 -2.05 -37.23
N HIS A 724 13.18 -2.81 -36.14
CA HIS A 724 14.16 -2.91 -35.06
C HIS A 724 14.94 -4.23 -35.12
N GLY A 725 14.45 -5.24 -35.84
CA GLY A 725 15.07 -6.56 -35.93
C GLY A 725 14.72 -7.42 -34.71
N SER A 726 15.70 -8.08 -34.09
CA SER A 726 15.45 -9.00 -32.97
C SER A 726 14.93 -8.26 -31.73
N LEU A 727 13.78 -8.72 -31.21
CA LEU A 727 13.08 -8.12 -30.08
C LEU A 727 13.45 -8.76 -28.74
N LEU A 728 13.89 -10.03 -28.75
CA LEU A 728 14.26 -10.79 -27.55
C LEU A 728 15.78 -10.70 -27.30
N ARG A 729 16.17 -10.55 -26.03
CA ARG A 729 17.58 -10.45 -25.62
C ARG A 729 18.20 -11.77 -25.18
N ASN A 730 17.37 -12.74 -24.79
CA ASN A 730 17.79 -14.07 -24.32
C ASN A 730 16.89 -15.16 -24.95
N GLY A 731 16.74 -15.15 -26.27
CA GLY A 731 15.84 -16.08 -27.00
C GLY A 731 16.34 -17.52 -27.07
N ASP A 732 17.64 -17.75 -26.89
CA ASP A 732 18.32 -19.05 -26.95
C ASP A 732 18.55 -19.69 -25.57
N PHE A 733 18.12 -19.01 -24.50
CA PHE A 733 18.27 -19.44 -23.11
C PHE A 733 19.73 -19.64 -22.63
N SER A 734 20.71 -19.10 -23.38
CA SER A 734 22.15 -19.20 -23.05
C SER A 734 22.50 -18.54 -21.72
N GLN A 735 21.71 -17.55 -21.29
CA GLN A 735 21.87 -16.84 -20.02
C GLN A 735 20.92 -17.37 -18.92
N GLY A 736 20.49 -18.62 -19.01
CA GLY A 736 19.46 -19.16 -18.11
C GLY A 736 18.09 -18.53 -18.39
N MET A 737 17.30 -18.31 -17.34
CA MET A 737 16.03 -17.57 -17.45
C MET A 737 16.19 -16.05 -17.29
N ALA A 738 17.38 -15.49 -17.53
CA ALA A 738 17.56 -14.04 -17.55
C ALA A 738 16.49 -13.38 -18.44
N ARG A 739 15.77 -12.41 -17.87
CA ARG A 739 14.68 -11.63 -18.50
C ARG A 739 13.40 -12.41 -18.80
N TRP A 740 13.38 -13.72 -18.60
CA TRP A 740 12.18 -14.53 -18.73
C TRP A 740 11.41 -14.56 -17.41
N PHE A 741 10.14 -14.20 -17.48
CA PHE A 741 9.24 -14.03 -16.36
C PHE A 741 7.91 -14.72 -16.67
N PHE A 742 7.39 -15.52 -15.76
CA PHE A 742 6.13 -16.20 -16.00
C PHE A 742 4.94 -15.43 -15.44
N SER A 743 3.75 -15.65 -16.00
CA SER A 743 2.49 -15.12 -15.48
C SER A 743 1.34 -16.10 -15.70
N SER A 744 0.37 -16.10 -14.78
CA SER A 744 -0.92 -16.79 -14.89
C SER A 744 -2.02 -15.79 -14.56
N ASP A 745 -2.81 -15.41 -15.55
CA ASP A 745 -3.63 -14.19 -15.44
C ASP A 745 -4.90 -14.42 -14.59
N ARG A 746 -5.63 -15.51 -14.85
CA ARG A 746 -6.90 -15.82 -14.16
C ARG A 746 -6.85 -17.04 -13.24
N VAL A 747 -5.84 -17.91 -13.37
CA VAL A 747 -5.73 -19.13 -12.55
C VAL A 747 -4.72 -18.90 -11.42
N HIS A 748 -5.24 -18.58 -10.24
CA HIS A 748 -4.43 -18.13 -9.10
C HIS A 748 -4.49 -19.03 -7.86
N MET A 749 -5.54 -19.84 -7.68
CA MET A 749 -5.72 -20.69 -6.50
C MET A 749 -4.56 -21.69 -6.29
N PRO A 750 -3.99 -22.30 -7.36
CA PRO A 750 -2.87 -23.23 -7.21
C PRO A 750 -1.57 -22.60 -6.70
N PHE A 751 -1.44 -21.27 -6.79
CA PHE A 751 -0.24 -20.55 -6.37
C PHE A 751 -0.34 -19.99 -4.93
N HIS A 752 -1.55 -19.84 -4.39
CA HIS A 752 -1.81 -19.14 -3.14
C HIS A 752 -2.77 -19.91 -2.24
N GLU A 753 -2.45 -20.02 -0.95
CA GLU A 753 -3.34 -20.62 0.04
C GLU A 753 -4.58 -19.77 0.33
N LYS A 754 -4.53 -18.47 0.00
CA LYS A 754 -5.62 -17.52 0.19
C LYS A 754 -6.08 -17.40 1.65
N SER A 755 -5.13 -17.59 2.58
CA SER A 755 -5.29 -17.35 4.02
C SER A 755 -3.89 -17.32 4.65
N LEU A 756 -3.56 -16.23 5.34
CA LEU A 756 -2.28 -15.99 6.01
C LEU A 756 -2.07 -16.91 7.23
N PRO A 757 -3.05 -17.13 8.14
CA PRO A 757 -2.88 -18.13 9.19
C PRO A 757 -2.67 -19.54 8.65
N LEU A 758 -3.39 -19.90 7.58
CA LEU A 758 -3.21 -21.18 6.92
C LEU A 758 -1.83 -21.29 6.26
N HIS A 759 -1.36 -20.20 5.64
CA HIS A 759 -0.02 -20.11 5.08
C HIS A 759 1.09 -20.34 6.10
N VAL A 760 0.96 -19.74 7.29
CA VAL A 760 1.92 -19.98 8.37
C VAL A 760 1.80 -21.41 8.90
N LEU A 761 0.58 -21.96 9.02
CA LEU A 761 0.36 -23.36 9.42
C LEU A 761 0.98 -24.34 8.42
N PHE A 762 0.77 -24.13 7.12
CA PHE A 762 1.32 -24.98 6.07
C PHE A 762 2.85 -24.92 6.06
N ALA A 763 3.41 -23.71 6.15
CA ALA A 763 4.85 -23.51 6.10
C ALA A 763 5.58 -23.99 7.37
N GLN A 764 5.06 -23.70 8.57
CA GLN A 764 5.76 -23.85 9.84
C GLN A 764 5.03 -24.71 10.89
N GLY A 765 3.87 -25.27 10.55
CA GLY A 765 3.07 -26.08 11.46
C GLY A 765 2.42 -25.28 12.58
N VAL A 766 1.76 -26.00 13.50
CA VAL A 766 1.06 -25.38 14.64
C VAL A 766 2.02 -24.66 15.58
N ILE A 767 3.28 -25.11 15.68
CA ILE A 767 4.31 -24.46 16.50
C ILE A 767 4.65 -23.09 15.92
N GLY A 768 4.98 -23.02 14.63
CA GLY A 768 5.28 -21.75 13.97
C GLY A 768 4.08 -20.81 13.94
N LEU A 769 2.87 -21.33 13.73
CA LEU A 769 1.63 -20.56 13.81
C LEU A 769 1.43 -19.96 15.21
N ALA A 770 1.62 -20.74 16.28
CA ALA A 770 1.48 -20.25 17.66
C ALA A 770 2.51 -19.16 17.98
N LEU A 771 3.77 -19.33 17.55
CA LEU A 771 4.82 -18.33 17.73
C LEU A 771 4.51 -17.04 16.96
N TRP A 772 4.06 -17.17 15.72
CA TRP A 772 3.69 -16.04 14.86
C TRP A 772 2.49 -15.27 15.41
N LEU A 773 1.42 -15.98 15.81
CA LEU A 773 0.26 -15.39 16.49
C LEU A 773 0.68 -14.73 17.81
N GLY A 774 1.59 -15.35 18.55
CA GLY A 774 2.17 -14.78 19.77
C GLY A 774 2.88 -13.44 19.53
N LEU A 775 3.63 -13.31 18.42
CA LEU A 775 4.28 -12.05 18.02
C LEU A 775 3.25 -10.98 17.66
N VAL A 776 2.26 -11.32 16.83
CA VAL A 776 1.19 -10.40 16.41
C VAL A 776 0.35 -9.96 17.61
N ALA A 777 -0.08 -10.89 18.45
CA ALA A 777 -0.84 -10.61 19.67
C ALA A 777 -0.04 -9.75 20.64
N SER A 778 1.26 -10.02 20.81
CA SER A 778 2.15 -9.20 21.64
C SER A 778 2.27 -7.77 21.11
N ALA A 779 2.40 -7.60 19.80
CA ALA A 779 2.47 -6.28 19.15
C ALA A 779 1.17 -5.49 19.33
N LEU A 780 0.02 -6.12 19.04
CA LEU A 780 -1.29 -5.52 19.21
C LEU A 780 -1.55 -5.16 20.67
N TRP A 781 -1.39 -6.11 21.60
CA TRP A 781 -1.55 -5.88 23.04
C TRP A 781 -0.71 -4.71 23.51
N ARG A 782 0.57 -4.64 23.15
CA ARG A 782 1.46 -3.55 23.55
C ARG A 782 0.96 -2.19 23.07
N CYS A 783 0.49 -2.11 21.83
CA CYS A 783 0.06 -0.85 21.21
C CYS A 783 -1.34 -0.42 21.64
N THR A 784 -2.21 -1.35 22.06
CA THR A 784 -3.59 -1.05 22.48
C THR A 784 -3.72 -0.88 24.00
N LEU A 785 -3.33 -1.91 24.76
CA LEU A 785 -3.62 -2.01 26.20
C LEU A 785 -2.36 -1.99 27.07
N GLY A 786 -1.20 -2.33 26.51
CA GLY A 786 0.07 -2.51 27.20
C GLY A 786 0.96 -1.27 27.30
N ALA A 787 2.26 -1.50 27.47
CA ALA A 787 3.24 -0.46 27.80
C ALA A 787 3.50 0.58 26.68
N ALA A 788 3.18 0.24 25.42
CA ALA A 788 3.32 1.15 24.28
C ALA A 788 2.04 1.93 23.97
N ARG A 789 0.93 1.72 24.69
CA ARG A 789 -0.37 2.35 24.42
C ARG A 789 -0.37 3.89 24.45
N ARG A 790 0.65 4.51 25.03
CA ARG A 790 0.82 5.97 25.09
C ARG A 790 1.84 6.50 24.07
N HIS A 791 2.43 5.61 23.28
CA HIS A 791 3.40 5.98 22.26
C HIS A 791 2.68 6.64 21.06
N PRO A 792 3.21 7.73 20.48
CA PRO A 792 2.54 8.47 19.40
C PRO A 792 2.23 7.64 18.14
N LEU A 793 3.07 6.65 17.83
CA LEU A 793 2.85 5.76 16.66
C LEU A 793 1.93 4.57 16.95
N ALA A 794 1.66 4.26 18.22
CA ALA A 794 0.91 3.05 18.59
C ALA A 794 -0.50 2.94 17.94
N PRO A 795 -1.29 4.02 17.78
CA PRO A 795 -2.59 3.94 17.14
C PRO A 795 -2.50 3.48 15.68
N ALA A 796 -1.58 4.06 14.91
CA ALA A 796 -1.38 3.70 13.51
C ALA A 796 -0.80 2.30 13.35
N THR A 797 0.19 1.92 14.17
CA THR A 797 0.78 0.57 14.07
C THR A 797 -0.22 -0.52 14.45
N ALA A 798 -1.07 -0.28 15.46
CA ALA A 798 -2.15 -1.22 15.82
C ALA A 798 -3.20 -1.32 14.70
N GLY A 799 -3.64 -0.18 14.15
CA GLY A 799 -4.55 -0.14 13.01
C GLY A 799 -4.00 -0.85 11.77
N ALA A 800 -2.71 -0.66 11.49
CA ALA A 800 -2.01 -1.26 10.35
C ALA A 800 -1.93 -2.78 10.46
N LEU A 801 -1.49 -3.29 11.62
CA LEU A 801 -1.44 -4.72 11.87
C LEU A 801 -2.85 -5.35 11.86
N ALA A 802 -3.84 -4.69 12.47
CA ALA A 802 -5.22 -5.19 12.44
C ALA A 802 -5.79 -5.26 11.02
N ALA A 803 -5.62 -4.21 10.21
CA ALA A 803 -6.04 -4.22 8.81
C ALA A 803 -5.33 -5.32 8.02
N PHE A 804 -4.01 -5.44 8.15
CA PHE A 804 -3.24 -6.47 7.46
C PHE A 804 -3.71 -7.89 7.84
N MET A 805 -4.01 -8.12 9.12
CA MET A 805 -4.56 -9.40 9.57
C MET A 805 -5.94 -9.70 8.98
N ILE A 806 -6.81 -8.70 8.82
CA ILE A 806 -8.14 -8.88 8.20
C ILE A 806 -8.00 -9.22 6.72
N VAL A 807 -7.12 -8.54 5.98
CA VAL A 807 -6.80 -8.95 4.59
C VAL A 807 -6.24 -10.37 4.58
N GLY A 808 -5.36 -10.68 5.53
CA GLY A 808 -4.75 -11.99 5.71
C GLY A 808 -5.74 -13.12 6.02
N LEU A 809 -6.99 -12.85 6.45
CA LEU A 809 -8.00 -13.89 6.56
C LEU A 809 -8.40 -14.47 5.19
N PHE A 810 -8.18 -13.72 4.10
CA PHE A 810 -8.59 -14.07 2.74
C PHE A 810 -7.43 -14.15 1.74
N ASP A 811 -6.21 -13.80 2.13
CA ASP A 811 -5.03 -13.85 1.26
C ASP A 811 -3.78 -14.25 2.04
N SER A 812 -2.82 -14.89 1.37
CA SER A 812 -1.59 -15.39 1.98
C SER A 812 -0.59 -14.28 2.34
N LEU A 813 -0.55 -13.20 1.54
CA LEU A 813 0.20 -11.95 1.72
C LEU A 813 1.74 -12.05 1.84
N ILE A 814 2.25 -12.83 2.80
CA ILE A 814 3.68 -12.94 3.09
C ILE A 814 4.41 -13.93 2.16
N ASP A 815 3.67 -14.57 1.25
CA ASP A 815 4.18 -15.28 0.07
C ASP A 815 4.65 -14.32 -1.05
N ALA A 816 4.50 -13.01 -0.84
CA ALA A 816 5.18 -11.95 -1.57
C ALA A 816 6.31 -11.37 -0.69
N PRO A 817 7.61 -11.60 -1.00
CA PRO A 817 8.72 -11.23 -0.13
C PRO A 817 8.76 -9.74 0.24
N ARG A 818 8.49 -8.83 -0.71
CA ARG A 818 8.40 -7.38 -0.42
C ARG A 818 7.32 -7.05 0.62
N ILE A 819 6.18 -7.73 0.57
CA ILE A 819 5.10 -7.54 1.55
C ILE A 819 5.43 -8.21 2.88
N GLY A 820 6.05 -9.39 2.86
CA GLY A 820 6.63 -10.02 4.04
C GLY A 820 7.60 -9.08 4.76
N PHE A 821 8.49 -8.41 4.02
CA PHE A 821 9.43 -7.43 4.58
C PHE A 821 8.69 -6.26 5.24
N LEU A 822 7.70 -5.66 4.56
CA LEU A 822 6.88 -4.59 5.14
C LEU A 822 6.16 -5.07 6.42
N PHE A 823 5.52 -6.24 6.38
CA PHE A 823 4.84 -6.79 7.55
C PHE A 823 5.79 -6.99 8.73
N TYR A 824 6.92 -7.68 8.53
CA TYR A 824 7.89 -7.91 9.61
C TYR A 824 8.55 -6.61 10.09
N ALA A 825 8.75 -5.61 9.22
CA ALA A 825 9.21 -4.28 9.59
C ALA A 825 8.20 -3.56 10.50
N MET A 826 6.90 -3.59 10.16
CA MET A 826 5.83 -3.02 10.98
C MET A 826 5.70 -3.76 12.31
N LEU A 827 5.78 -5.09 12.28
CA LEU A 827 5.72 -5.95 13.47
C LEU A 827 6.90 -5.67 14.41
N ALA A 828 8.12 -5.60 13.88
CA ALA A 828 9.32 -5.25 14.64
C ALA A 828 9.18 -3.85 15.26
N LEU A 829 8.72 -2.86 14.49
CA LEU A 829 8.45 -1.51 15.00
C LEU A 829 7.48 -1.55 16.18
N ALA A 830 6.31 -2.18 16.03
CA ALA A 830 5.27 -2.29 17.06
C ALA A 830 5.77 -3.00 18.34
N LEU A 831 6.54 -4.07 18.19
CA LEU A 831 7.18 -4.80 19.28
C LEU A 831 8.28 -3.99 19.98
N GLY A 832 8.93 -3.08 19.25
CA GLY A 832 9.98 -2.20 19.74
C GLY A 832 9.46 -0.93 20.41
N LEU A 833 8.25 -0.45 20.09
CA LEU A 833 7.76 0.83 20.61
C LEU A 833 7.82 0.92 22.14
N ARG A 834 8.36 2.03 22.63
CA ARG A 834 8.45 2.36 24.05
C ARG A 834 8.10 3.80 24.31
N THR A 835 7.15 4.02 25.23
CA THR A 835 6.80 5.36 25.70
C THR A 835 7.95 5.96 26.54
N PRO A 836 8.52 7.13 26.18
CA PRO A 836 9.51 7.81 27.01
C PRO A 836 8.91 8.20 28.37
N SER A 837 9.66 8.03 29.46
CA SER A 837 9.21 8.46 30.79
C SER A 837 9.34 9.98 30.90
N ARG A 838 8.20 10.70 30.98
CA ARG A 838 8.17 12.17 31.15
C ARG A 838 8.52 12.69 32.56
N ARG A 839 8.65 11.83 33.59
CA ARG A 839 9.01 12.30 34.94
C ARG A 839 10.51 12.57 35.04
N LEU A 840 10.89 13.85 34.98
CA LEU A 840 12.16 14.34 35.53
C LEU A 840 12.18 14.03 37.04
N LYS A 841 13.31 13.55 37.57
CA LYS A 841 13.47 13.48 39.03
C LYS A 841 13.54 14.92 39.56
N LYS A 842 12.93 15.18 40.72
CA LYS A 842 12.99 16.48 41.40
C LYS A 842 14.47 16.82 41.65
N GLY A 843 15.01 17.83 40.94
CA GLY A 843 16.40 18.29 41.06
C GLY A 843 17.28 18.13 39.81
N GLU A 844 16.82 17.46 38.75
CA GLU A 844 17.54 17.40 37.45
C GLU A 844 17.16 18.63 36.61
N GLN A 845 18.11 19.55 36.38
CA GLN A 845 18.01 20.53 35.30
C GLN A 845 18.44 19.85 33.99
N PRO A 846 17.67 19.96 32.89
CA PRO A 846 18.12 19.46 31.61
C PRO A 846 19.30 20.30 31.13
N ASP A 847 20.35 19.65 30.63
CA ASP A 847 21.39 20.34 29.84
C ASP A 847 20.69 21.08 28.69
N GLU A 848 21.15 22.29 28.33
CA GLU A 848 20.48 23.12 27.32
C GLU A 848 20.31 22.41 25.96
N GLU A 849 21.21 21.48 25.61
CA GLU A 849 21.08 20.59 24.45
C GLU A 849 20.00 19.49 24.61
N GLU A 850 19.82 18.92 25.81
CA GLU A 850 18.78 17.93 26.13
C GLU A 850 17.38 18.57 26.19
N ALA A 851 17.30 19.82 26.65
CA ALA A 851 16.07 20.61 26.66
C ALA A 851 15.57 20.92 25.23
N LEU A 852 16.49 21.09 24.27
CA LEU A 852 16.16 21.36 22.87
C LEU A 852 15.56 20.14 22.15
N GLU A 853 15.99 18.91 22.47
CA GLU A 853 15.42 17.71 21.85
C GLU A 853 14.14 17.21 22.54
N THR A 854 14.01 17.40 23.86
CA THR A 854 12.83 16.98 24.61
C THR A 854 11.62 17.91 24.44
N ARG A 855 11.83 19.16 24.00
CA ARG A 855 10.74 20.13 23.72
C ARG A 855 9.95 19.85 22.44
N PHE A 856 10.40 18.97 21.54
CA PHE A 856 9.70 18.73 20.26
C PHE A 856 8.94 17.40 20.21
N ALA A 857 7.67 17.47 20.60
CA ALA A 857 6.63 16.55 20.09
C ALA A 857 5.25 17.23 19.93
N GLY A 858 5.14 18.56 20.05
CA GLY A 858 3.85 19.22 19.88
C GLY A 858 3.74 20.71 20.22
N ASP A 859 4.77 21.38 20.75
CA ASP A 859 4.72 22.81 21.08
C ASP A 859 5.72 23.61 20.24
N ASP A 860 5.47 23.68 18.93
CA ASP A 860 6.03 24.75 18.10
C ASP A 860 5.19 26.01 18.37
N HIS A 861 5.39 26.63 19.53
CA HIS A 861 5.03 28.04 19.69
C HIS A 861 6.12 28.84 18.99
N GLU A 862 5.84 29.27 17.77
CA GLU A 862 6.62 30.28 17.08
C GLU A 862 6.53 31.56 17.92
N HIS A 863 7.61 31.90 18.61
CA HIS A 863 7.76 33.19 19.28
C HIS A 863 7.84 34.25 18.17
N ASP A 864 6.77 35.04 18.05
CA ASP A 864 6.77 36.29 17.32
C ASP A 864 7.70 37.26 18.06
N ASP A 865 8.95 37.36 17.60
CA ASP A 865 9.97 38.32 18.04
C ASP A 865 9.56 39.74 17.64
N ARG A 866 8.54 40.28 18.33
CA ARG A 866 8.19 41.70 18.31
C ARG A 866 7.69 42.19 19.67
N ARG A 867 8.51 42.07 20.72
CA ARG A 867 8.43 42.94 21.91
C ARG A 867 9.83 43.24 22.47
N PRO A 868 10.10 44.50 22.89
CA PRO A 868 11.40 44.90 23.39
C PRO A 868 11.67 44.31 24.77
N SER A 869 12.91 43.88 24.98
CA SER A 869 13.46 43.33 26.21
C SER A 869 13.44 44.35 27.37
N PRO A 870 13.11 43.96 28.62
CA PRO A 870 13.33 44.82 29.78
C PRO A 870 14.79 44.73 30.27
N PRO A 871 15.33 45.76 30.94
CA PRO A 871 16.75 45.81 31.28
C PRO A 871 17.13 44.88 32.43
N ARG A 872 18.31 44.26 32.32
CA ARG A 872 18.95 43.46 33.37
C ARG A 872 19.29 44.34 34.58
N ARG A 873 18.76 44.04 35.76
CA ARG A 873 19.30 44.50 37.05
C ARG A 873 20.33 43.50 37.56
N SER A 874 21.56 43.98 37.74
CA SER A 874 22.68 43.30 38.40
C SER A 874 22.42 43.20 39.90
N TYR A 875 22.49 41.99 40.47
CA TYR A 875 22.60 41.75 41.90
C TYR A 875 23.98 41.15 42.21
N LEU A 876 24.77 41.89 42.98
CA LEU A 876 25.99 41.45 43.67
C LEU A 876 25.60 40.74 44.99
N PRO A 877 26.31 39.69 45.43
CA PRO A 877 26.02 39.02 46.69
C PRO A 877 26.88 39.58 47.83
N SER A 878 26.26 40.07 48.91
CA SER A 878 26.93 40.32 50.19
C SER A 878 26.80 39.10 51.10
N ARG A 879 27.94 38.48 51.44
CA ARG A 879 28.08 37.52 52.55
C ARG A 879 28.07 38.28 53.88
N PHE A 880 27.26 37.84 54.85
CA PHE A 880 27.62 37.84 56.28
C PHE A 880 26.73 36.80 56.99
N GLY A 881 27.36 35.88 57.75
CA GLY A 881 26.70 34.81 58.50
C GLY A 881 26.28 35.25 59.90
N PRO A 882 25.47 34.44 60.62
CA PRO A 882 25.12 34.70 62.00
C PRO A 882 25.96 33.84 62.97
N SER A 883 26.50 34.47 64.01
CA SER A 883 26.95 33.76 65.22
C SER A 883 26.46 34.50 66.47
N THR A 884 25.80 33.71 67.33
CA THR A 884 25.63 33.80 68.79
C THR A 884 24.73 34.87 69.42
N GLY A 885 23.73 34.36 70.16
CA GLY A 885 22.95 35.04 71.18
C GLY A 885 22.01 34.06 71.91
N ARG A 886 22.59 33.24 72.82
CA ARG A 886 22.02 32.21 73.73
C ARG A 886 21.84 30.79 73.20
#